data_AF-A0A091BUA1-F1
#
_entry.id   AF-A0A091BUA1-F1
#
_cell.length_a   1.000
_cell.length_b   1.000
_cell.length_c   1.000
_cell.angle_alpha   90.00
_cell.angle_beta   90.00
_cell.angle_gamma   90.00
#
_symmetry.space_group_name_H-M   'P 1'
#
loop_
_entity.id
_entity.type
_entity.pdbx_description
1 polymer ?
#
loop_
_entity_poly.entity_id
_entity_poly.type
_entity_poly.pdbx_seq_one_letter_code
_entity_poly.pdbx_strand_id
1 'polypeptide(L)'
;MLNVKSIGDFFKKNIGVFLSYVVTFFIAYLNLIVVIDLENNRSISPFVWFFLVLATVLYAFQIRKRMTNKWWILFFPIIYLIFVIGSYFVKVTLNLNNEKFDWMKFYHFWDFNFLITLACITIVALVFYRYSKYFSNHIFDIISLKKKRYDILLISQFATMFIVTSNQLISSFLSNTLFRVENIKESTFAGQLFPYSLGMYIFFSLVTYSVAKGVSQLIKNKPTPSLTVATSFLLAFIFNFTIQVGVTEKGESYGYFIASGATMFQVLVLFACFMVVYVAMNRYLAATVLNIVVGVLVSFVNAKKFALRSEPLLVADFTWLNDIGFFKEYVSENALLLSIAGVLWTVVILYYIRKKCLPGKIFNNWRQRVAIAITIILAFSGTLSIFKNQKDGKISEHIPVLSSVYNLYNVNWQGINANTRFQSLSFVWLKQMTITDIEKPSKYSQKEIDNLYKKYKSLATEINTTRTENISDQTVIFILSESLADPERVPGVSLSAPVLPQIKQIQSETTSGLMKSDGYGGGTANMEFQTLTGLPMYNFNDMISVLYTEVIPDMTYIPSISNAFDPQNRIVIHLSDATHYARNSVYTKLKFDEFIATSGSDNIAEEANLLGAYPSDSSTYDNILAKIDSSQNQFFSVMTMQNHGPWIPTDLSDITASSDSLSAEENESLTNYARLLSYTDSSTAEFLQQLQGIDKKITVVFYGDHLPGIYPKTAFKDSPESQYLTDYFIWSNHDTVKDDYPLVNSSDFPAELLAHTNSRVSPYYALLTEVLNKASVDKSKLDSDGKKVAKDLKMIQYDLTEGKGYILKHSDFFEFE
;
A
#
# COMPACT_ATOMS: atom_id res chain seq x y z
N MET A 1 -37.55 -10.71 -22.41
CA MET A 1 -38.21 -9.64 -23.19
C MET A 1 -38.81 -8.62 -22.25
N LEU A 2 -38.18 -7.45 -22.11
CA LEU A 2 -38.78 -6.29 -21.43
C LEU A 2 -39.98 -5.82 -22.27
N ASN A 3 -41.16 -5.82 -21.68
CA ASN A 3 -42.40 -5.52 -22.37
C ASN A 3 -42.41 -4.04 -22.80
N VAL A 4 -42.16 -3.75 -24.08
CA VAL A 4 -42.03 -2.39 -24.65
C VAL A 4 -43.26 -1.51 -24.33
N LYS A 5 -44.44 -2.13 -24.17
CA LYS A 5 -45.68 -1.45 -23.69
C LYS A 5 -45.53 -0.89 -22.27
N SER A 6 -44.88 -1.60 -21.34
CA SER A 6 -44.70 -1.15 -19.96
C SER A 6 -43.69 0.00 -19.85
N ILE A 7 -42.70 0.03 -20.74
CA ILE A 7 -41.73 1.13 -20.85
C ILE A 7 -42.44 2.38 -21.39
N GLY A 8 -43.24 2.25 -22.46
CA GLY A 8 -44.04 3.36 -23.00
C GLY A 8 -45.00 3.97 -21.97
N ASP A 9 -45.68 3.13 -21.18
CA ASP A 9 -46.58 3.59 -20.11
C ASP A 9 -45.84 4.19 -18.92
N PHE A 10 -44.62 3.71 -18.61
CA PHE A 10 -43.74 4.29 -17.61
C PHE A 10 -43.26 5.70 -18.01
N PHE A 11 -42.85 5.89 -19.27
CA PHE A 11 -42.46 7.19 -19.81
C PHE A 11 -43.64 8.16 -19.84
N LYS A 12 -44.82 7.74 -20.31
CA LYS A 12 -46.03 8.58 -20.28
C LYS A 12 -46.41 9.04 -18.87
N LYS A 13 -46.25 8.18 -17.85
CA LYS A 13 -46.56 8.52 -16.44
C LYS A 13 -45.47 9.35 -15.73
N ASN A 14 -44.24 9.38 -16.25
CA ASN A 14 -43.09 10.04 -15.61
C ASN A 14 -42.39 11.05 -16.52
N ILE A 15 -43.03 11.49 -17.61
CA ILE A 15 -42.43 12.40 -18.59
C ILE A 15 -41.92 13.70 -17.96
N GLY A 16 -42.62 14.25 -16.97
CA GLY A 16 -42.16 15.42 -16.22
C GLY A 16 -40.88 15.18 -15.41
N VAL A 17 -40.66 13.97 -14.90
CA VAL A 17 -39.43 13.60 -14.18
C VAL A 17 -38.26 13.47 -15.16
N PHE A 18 -38.47 12.78 -16.28
CA PHE A 18 -37.44 12.67 -17.32
C PHE A 18 -37.03 14.05 -17.85
N LEU A 19 -38.02 14.87 -18.21
CA LEU A 19 -37.77 16.24 -18.67
C LEU A 19 -37.04 17.06 -17.61
N SER A 20 -37.36 16.89 -16.33
CA SER A 20 -36.65 17.60 -15.26
C SER A 20 -35.16 17.27 -15.20
N TYR A 21 -34.77 16.00 -15.37
CA TYR A 21 -33.35 15.60 -15.41
C TYR A 21 -32.62 16.17 -16.62
N VAL A 22 -33.27 16.17 -17.80
CA VAL A 22 -32.71 16.77 -19.01
C VAL A 22 -32.50 18.27 -18.82
N VAL A 23 -33.51 18.98 -18.31
CA VAL A 23 -33.41 20.44 -18.10
C VAL A 23 -32.35 20.79 -17.06
N THR A 24 -32.30 20.07 -15.94
CA THR A 24 -31.29 20.31 -14.87
C THR A 24 -29.87 19.97 -15.30
N PHE A 25 -29.68 18.95 -16.15
CA PHE A 25 -28.40 18.70 -16.80
C PHE A 25 -27.97 19.90 -17.68
N PHE A 26 -28.86 20.41 -18.53
CA PHE A 26 -28.54 21.58 -19.36
C PHE A 26 -28.25 22.83 -18.53
N ILE A 27 -28.94 23.04 -17.40
CA ILE A 27 -28.61 24.11 -16.46
C ILE A 27 -27.18 23.94 -15.94
N ALA A 28 -26.81 22.75 -15.46
CA ALA A 28 -25.47 22.48 -14.94
C ALA A 28 -24.38 22.65 -16.02
N TYR A 29 -24.59 22.09 -17.21
CA TYR A 29 -23.66 22.17 -18.34
C TYR A 29 -23.44 23.61 -18.81
N LEU A 30 -24.51 24.39 -19.01
CA LEU A 30 -24.40 25.78 -19.45
C LEU A 30 -23.82 26.68 -18.35
N ASN A 31 -24.13 26.40 -17.07
CA ASN A 31 -23.52 27.10 -15.94
C ASN A 31 -22.00 26.83 -15.88
N LEU A 32 -21.56 25.57 -16.09
CA LEU A 32 -20.14 25.24 -16.17
C LEU A 32 -19.42 26.02 -17.28
N ILE A 33 -20.00 26.14 -18.47
CA ILE A 33 -19.43 26.95 -19.56
C ILE A 33 -19.26 28.41 -19.11
N VAL A 34 -20.30 28.99 -18.50
CA VAL A 34 -20.26 30.38 -18.00
C VAL A 34 -19.16 30.56 -16.97
N VAL A 35 -19.06 29.67 -15.97
CA VAL A 35 -18.05 29.75 -14.91
C VAL A 35 -16.64 29.64 -15.48
N ILE A 36 -16.39 28.63 -16.32
CA ILE A 36 -15.08 28.40 -16.95
C ILE A 36 -14.69 29.60 -17.83
N ASP A 37 -15.60 30.13 -18.64
CA ASP A 37 -15.31 31.29 -19.49
C ASP A 37 -15.03 32.55 -18.66
N LEU A 38 -15.78 32.80 -17.57
CA LEU A 38 -15.56 33.94 -16.67
C LEU A 38 -14.19 33.88 -15.97
N GLU A 39 -13.83 32.72 -15.40
CA GLU A 39 -12.55 32.51 -14.72
C GLU A 39 -11.36 32.70 -15.66
N ASN A 40 -11.56 32.45 -16.97
CA ASN A 40 -10.52 32.57 -18.00
C ASN A 40 -10.60 33.87 -18.82
N ASN A 41 -11.40 34.86 -18.40
CA ASN A 41 -11.60 36.14 -19.09
C ASN A 41 -12.04 36.01 -20.56
N ARG A 42 -12.88 35.01 -20.87
CA ARG A 42 -13.44 34.78 -22.21
C ARG A 42 -14.83 35.40 -22.36
N SER A 43 -15.14 35.89 -23.57
CA SER A 43 -16.49 36.36 -23.88
C SER A 43 -17.47 35.20 -23.98
N ILE A 44 -18.53 35.24 -23.20
CA ILE A 44 -19.59 34.22 -23.24
C ILE A 44 -20.51 34.49 -24.44
N SER A 45 -20.78 33.46 -25.24
CA SER A 45 -21.71 33.56 -26.36
C SER A 45 -23.13 33.92 -25.88
N PRO A 46 -23.83 34.88 -26.53
CA PRO A 46 -25.23 35.20 -26.22
C PRO A 46 -26.16 33.98 -26.28
N PHE A 47 -25.84 32.99 -27.12
CA PHE A 47 -26.58 31.73 -27.19
C PHE A 47 -26.52 30.93 -25.88
N VAL A 48 -25.36 30.89 -25.21
CA VAL A 48 -25.20 30.19 -23.92
C VAL A 48 -26.10 30.83 -22.86
N TRP A 49 -26.10 32.16 -22.78
CA TRP A 49 -27.00 32.91 -21.88
C TRP A 49 -28.48 32.66 -22.19
N PHE A 50 -28.85 32.73 -23.48
CA PHE A 50 -30.23 32.47 -23.91
C PHE A 50 -30.72 31.08 -23.50
N PHE A 51 -29.93 30.03 -23.77
CA PHE A 51 -30.30 28.66 -23.41
C PHE A 51 -30.28 28.42 -21.89
N LEU A 52 -29.38 29.06 -21.14
CA LEU A 52 -29.33 28.95 -19.69
C LEU A 52 -30.56 29.58 -19.04
N VAL A 53 -30.96 30.77 -19.51
CA VAL A 53 -32.19 31.45 -19.07
C VAL A 53 -33.41 30.60 -19.44
N LEU A 54 -33.48 30.09 -20.67
CA LEU A 54 -34.58 29.22 -21.11
C LEU A 54 -34.70 27.97 -20.23
N ALA A 55 -33.61 27.25 -19.99
CA ALA A 55 -33.59 26.06 -19.14
C ALA A 55 -33.98 26.39 -17.68
N THR A 56 -33.48 27.50 -17.14
CA THR A 56 -33.82 28.02 -15.81
C THR A 56 -35.31 28.32 -15.68
N VAL A 57 -35.90 29.01 -16.65
CA VAL A 57 -37.33 29.35 -16.69
C VAL A 57 -38.17 28.06 -16.80
N LEU A 58 -37.78 27.11 -17.65
CA LEU A 58 -38.46 25.83 -17.80
C LEU A 58 -38.45 25.02 -16.49
N TYR A 59 -37.32 24.94 -15.80
CA TYR A 59 -37.22 24.23 -14.52
C TYR A 59 -37.99 24.95 -13.40
N ALA A 60 -37.87 26.27 -13.31
CA ALA A 60 -38.64 27.10 -12.37
C ALA A 60 -40.15 26.89 -12.56
N PHE A 61 -40.60 26.80 -13.82
CA PHE A 61 -41.99 26.47 -14.13
C PHE A 61 -42.37 25.06 -13.66
N GLN A 62 -41.51 24.04 -13.83
CA GLN A 62 -41.79 22.66 -13.37
C GLN A 62 -41.99 22.59 -11.86
N ILE A 63 -41.18 23.31 -11.08
CA ILE A 63 -41.18 23.26 -9.60
C ILE A 63 -42.15 24.23 -8.93
N ARG A 64 -42.73 25.20 -9.68
CA ARG A 64 -43.59 26.30 -9.15
C ARG A 64 -44.60 25.87 -8.09
N LYS A 65 -45.27 24.73 -8.27
CA LYS A 65 -46.32 24.26 -7.35
C LYS A 65 -45.78 23.75 -6.00
N ARG A 66 -44.48 23.43 -5.90
CA ARG A 66 -43.79 23.07 -4.65
C ARG A 66 -43.42 24.28 -3.81
N MET A 67 -43.33 25.47 -4.41
CA MET A 67 -43.08 26.74 -3.71
C MET A 67 -44.24 27.16 -2.78
N THR A 68 -45.34 26.40 -2.74
CA THR A 68 -46.45 26.53 -1.79
C THR A 68 -46.00 26.40 -0.33
N ASN A 69 -45.03 25.53 -0.04
CA ASN A 69 -44.52 25.34 1.30
C ASN A 69 -43.27 26.22 1.53
N LYS A 70 -43.41 27.32 2.29
CA LYS A 70 -42.29 28.23 2.59
C LYS A 70 -41.11 27.53 3.28
N TRP A 71 -41.37 26.46 4.04
CA TRP A 71 -40.33 25.65 4.69
C TRP A 71 -39.43 24.91 3.70
N TRP A 72 -39.87 24.73 2.45
CA TRP A 72 -39.09 24.04 1.43
C TRP A 72 -37.84 24.83 0.99
N ILE A 73 -37.89 26.17 1.05
CA ILE A 73 -36.76 27.06 0.73
C ILE A 73 -35.63 26.90 1.75
N LEU A 74 -35.94 26.52 2.99
CA LEU A 74 -34.95 26.32 4.06
C LEU A 74 -34.04 25.10 3.83
N PHE A 75 -34.38 24.21 2.89
CA PHE A 75 -33.48 23.12 2.51
C PHE A 75 -32.30 23.60 1.66
N PHE A 76 -32.41 24.72 0.94
CA PHE A 76 -31.32 25.18 0.07
C PHE A 76 -30.04 25.56 0.84
N PRO A 77 -30.10 26.36 1.93
CA PRO A 77 -28.92 26.63 2.75
C PRO A 77 -28.32 25.35 3.36
N ILE A 78 -29.15 24.37 3.73
CA ILE A 78 -28.69 23.10 4.31
C ILE A 78 -27.95 22.27 3.25
N ILE A 79 -28.53 22.11 2.05
CA ILE A 79 -27.90 21.41 0.93
C ILE A 79 -26.58 22.08 0.56
N TYR A 80 -26.58 23.41 0.49
CA TYR A 80 -25.37 24.18 0.23
C TYR A 80 -24.31 23.94 1.30
N LEU A 81 -24.65 24.05 2.58
CA LEU A 81 -23.69 23.83 3.67
C LEU A 81 -23.10 22.42 3.64
N ILE A 82 -23.91 21.39 3.44
CA ILE A 82 -23.44 20.00 3.30
C ILE A 82 -22.51 19.85 2.10
N PHE A 83 -22.86 20.47 0.96
CA PHE A 83 -22.03 20.47 -0.24
C PHE A 83 -20.67 21.14 0.01
N VAL A 84 -20.65 22.34 0.59
CA VAL A 84 -19.40 23.10 0.83
C VAL A 84 -18.49 22.36 1.81
N ILE A 85 -19.05 21.80 2.89
CA ILE A 85 -18.29 20.96 3.84
C ILE A 85 -17.70 19.73 3.12
N GLY A 86 -18.51 19.02 2.33
CA GLY A 86 -18.05 17.85 1.58
C GLY A 86 -16.98 18.20 0.54
N SER A 87 -17.17 19.28 -0.22
CA SER A 87 -16.20 19.77 -1.21
C SER A 87 -14.89 20.17 -0.55
N TYR A 88 -14.94 20.87 0.59
CA TYR A 88 -13.74 21.21 1.34
C TYR A 88 -13.02 19.98 1.86
N PHE A 89 -13.74 18.96 2.33
CA PHE A 89 -13.12 17.73 2.81
C PHE A 89 -12.44 16.92 1.68
N VAL A 90 -13.00 16.92 0.46
CA VAL A 90 -12.30 16.41 -0.74
C VAL A 90 -11.01 17.19 -0.95
N LYS A 91 -11.09 18.52 -0.93
CA LYS A 91 -9.93 19.40 -1.13
C LYS A 91 -8.83 19.16 -0.09
N VAL A 92 -9.21 19.03 1.19
CA VAL A 92 -8.28 18.68 2.26
C VAL A 92 -7.60 17.36 1.93
N THR A 93 -8.38 16.32 1.61
CA THR A 93 -7.83 15.00 1.28
C THR A 93 -6.79 15.09 0.16
N LEU A 94 -7.10 15.82 -0.91
CA LEU A 94 -6.20 16.02 -2.06
C LEU A 94 -4.92 16.81 -1.72
N ASN A 95 -4.90 17.53 -0.60
CA ASN A 95 -3.78 18.36 -0.17
C ASN A 95 -3.15 17.89 1.15
N LEU A 96 -3.47 16.70 1.65
CA LEU A 96 -2.89 16.17 2.89
C LEU A 96 -1.36 16.07 2.81
N ASN A 97 -0.83 15.76 1.63
CA ASN A 97 0.60 15.64 1.38
C ASN A 97 1.27 17.01 1.08
N ASN A 98 0.51 18.11 1.09
CA ASN A 98 1.01 19.46 0.83
C ASN A 98 1.39 20.15 2.14
N GLU A 99 2.69 20.30 2.40
CA GLU A 99 3.20 20.95 3.62
C GLU A 99 2.72 22.39 3.81
N LYS A 100 2.42 23.09 2.70
CA LYS A 100 1.94 24.49 2.73
C LYS A 100 0.43 24.59 2.95
N PHE A 101 -0.30 23.47 2.88
CA PHE A 101 -1.74 23.46 3.02
C PHE A 101 -2.15 23.28 4.48
N ASP A 102 -2.65 24.36 5.07
CA ASP A 102 -3.25 24.31 6.40
C ASP A 102 -4.78 24.27 6.29
N TRP A 103 -5.32 23.07 6.54
CA TRP A 103 -6.75 22.81 6.54
C TRP A 103 -7.54 23.55 7.63
N MET A 104 -6.90 24.05 8.69
CA MET A 104 -7.56 24.84 9.75
C MET A 104 -7.84 26.28 9.31
N LYS A 105 -7.23 26.73 8.20
CA LYS A 105 -7.40 28.10 7.68
C LYS A 105 -8.55 28.26 6.69
N PHE A 106 -9.25 27.18 6.32
CA PHE A 106 -10.44 27.23 5.45
C PHE A 106 -10.23 27.95 4.10
N TYR A 107 -9.04 27.80 3.50
CA TYR A 107 -8.69 28.47 2.24
C TYR A 107 -9.60 28.04 1.08
N HIS A 108 -10.25 29.03 0.44
CA HIS A 108 -11.28 28.84 -0.59
C HIS A 108 -12.33 27.80 -0.18
N PHE A 109 -12.81 27.90 1.06
CA PHE A 109 -13.89 27.04 1.56
C PHE A 109 -15.18 27.22 0.76
N TRP A 110 -15.57 28.46 0.46
CA TRP A 110 -16.82 28.76 -0.22
C TRP A 110 -16.77 28.55 -1.74
N ASP A 111 -17.82 27.94 -2.29
CA ASP A 111 -18.07 27.80 -3.72
C ASP A 111 -19.38 28.55 -4.08
N PHE A 112 -19.32 29.44 -5.07
CA PHE A 112 -20.44 30.32 -5.42
C PHE A 112 -21.07 30.00 -6.79
N ASN A 113 -20.56 28.99 -7.52
CA ASN A 113 -20.81 28.78 -8.95
C ASN A 113 -22.30 28.62 -9.30
N PHE A 114 -23.03 27.87 -8.48
CA PHE A 114 -24.46 27.61 -8.70
C PHE A 114 -25.40 28.59 -7.98
N LEU A 115 -24.90 29.42 -7.05
CA LEU A 115 -25.77 30.22 -6.18
C LEU A 115 -26.60 31.26 -6.94
N ILE A 116 -26.02 31.90 -7.96
CA ILE A 116 -26.74 32.88 -8.80
C ILE A 116 -27.86 32.18 -9.57
N THR A 117 -27.55 31.04 -10.21
CA THR A 117 -28.55 30.26 -10.95
C THR A 117 -29.65 29.75 -10.02
N LEU A 118 -29.30 29.28 -8.81
CA LEU A 118 -30.27 28.88 -7.79
C LEU A 118 -31.19 30.04 -7.37
N ALA A 119 -30.64 31.24 -7.16
CA ALA A 119 -31.42 32.43 -6.83
C ALA A 119 -32.41 32.76 -7.96
N CYS A 120 -31.95 32.74 -9.22
CA CYS A 120 -32.80 32.94 -10.40
C CYS A 120 -33.91 31.89 -10.50
N ILE A 121 -33.59 30.60 -10.35
CA ILE A 121 -34.58 29.50 -10.34
C ILE A 121 -35.64 29.77 -9.25
N THR A 122 -35.20 30.15 -8.05
CA THR A 122 -36.07 30.35 -6.88
C THR A 122 -36.99 31.54 -7.08
N ILE A 123 -36.47 32.69 -7.51
CA ILE A 123 -37.25 33.91 -7.75
C ILE A 123 -38.28 33.68 -8.86
N VAL A 124 -37.86 33.12 -10.00
CA VAL A 124 -38.75 32.84 -11.13
C VAL A 124 -39.81 31.81 -10.75
N ALA A 125 -39.47 30.79 -9.95
CA ALA A 125 -40.43 29.81 -9.46
C ALA A 125 -41.47 30.43 -8.52
N LEU A 126 -41.09 31.39 -7.67
CA LEU A 126 -42.01 32.17 -6.83
C LEU A 126 -42.95 33.04 -7.65
N VAL A 127 -42.45 33.67 -8.71
CA VAL A 127 -43.27 34.44 -9.66
C VAL A 127 -44.29 33.51 -10.33
N PHE A 128 -43.85 32.39 -10.92
CA PHE A 128 -44.77 31.42 -11.53
C PHE A 128 -45.77 30.82 -10.56
N TYR A 129 -45.38 30.67 -9.29
CA TYR A 129 -46.28 30.25 -8.23
C TYR A 129 -47.36 31.32 -7.98
N ARG A 130 -46.98 32.60 -7.84
CA ARG A 130 -47.91 33.71 -7.60
C ARG A 130 -48.97 33.84 -8.71
N TYR A 131 -48.58 33.53 -9.94
CA TYR A 131 -49.45 33.56 -11.13
C TYR A 131 -49.97 32.18 -11.54
N SER A 132 -49.85 31.15 -10.69
CA SER A 132 -50.17 29.76 -11.08
C SER A 132 -51.61 29.55 -11.55
N LYS A 133 -52.54 30.44 -11.16
CA LYS A 133 -53.95 30.44 -11.60
C LYS A 133 -54.10 30.64 -13.12
N TYR A 134 -53.17 31.37 -13.76
CA TYR A 134 -53.20 31.65 -15.20
C TYR A 134 -52.60 30.52 -16.06
N PHE A 135 -51.96 29.53 -15.43
CA PHE A 135 -51.25 28.44 -16.11
C PHE A 135 -51.93 27.07 -15.87
N SER A 136 -53.26 27.02 -15.77
CA SER A 136 -54.04 25.82 -15.41
C SER A 136 -54.41 24.92 -16.60
N ASN A 137 -53.49 24.69 -17.54
CA ASN A 137 -53.71 23.80 -18.69
C ASN A 137 -53.27 22.36 -18.36
N HIS A 138 -53.95 21.35 -18.92
CA HIS A 138 -53.69 19.92 -18.70
C HIS A 138 -52.24 19.53 -19.04
N ILE A 139 -51.70 20.10 -20.13
CA ILE A 139 -50.31 19.89 -20.57
C ILE A 139 -49.30 20.39 -19.52
N PHE A 140 -49.55 21.55 -18.92
CA PHE A 140 -48.68 22.13 -17.88
C PHE A 140 -48.74 21.38 -16.55
N ASP A 141 -49.77 20.58 -16.35
CA ASP A 141 -49.94 19.73 -15.17
C ASP A 141 -49.25 18.38 -15.30
N ILE A 142 -49.09 17.86 -16.52
CA ILE A 142 -48.32 16.65 -16.83
C ILE A 142 -46.82 16.87 -16.57
N ILE A 143 -46.32 18.06 -16.92
CA ILE A 143 -44.91 18.42 -16.79
C ILE A 143 -44.57 18.95 -15.37
N SER A 144 -45.57 19.33 -14.58
CA SER A 144 -45.35 19.89 -13.23
C SER A 144 -44.97 18.84 -12.18
N LEU A 145 -43.92 19.14 -11.41
CA LEU A 145 -43.48 18.34 -10.27
C LEU A 145 -44.26 18.66 -8.99
N LYS A 146 -45.60 18.65 -9.05
CA LYS A 146 -46.48 19.10 -7.93
C LYS A 146 -46.58 18.14 -6.74
N LYS A 147 -46.37 16.83 -6.94
CA LYS A 147 -46.63 15.79 -5.92
C LYS A 147 -45.53 15.76 -4.84
N LYS A 148 -45.91 15.56 -3.57
CA LYS A 148 -44.97 15.44 -2.43
C LYS A 148 -43.92 14.33 -2.61
N ARG A 149 -44.24 13.28 -3.38
CA ARG A 149 -43.29 12.21 -3.73
C ARG A 149 -42.04 12.69 -4.50
N TYR A 150 -42.07 13.90 -5.07
CA TYR A 150 -40.95 14.48 -5.81
C TYR A 150 -39.99 15.30 -4.93
N ASP A 151 -40.21 15.44 -3.62
CA ASP A 151 -39.29 16.19 -2.75
C ASP A 151 -37.87 15.62 -2.77
N ILE A 152 -37.77 14.29 -2.69
CA ILE A 152 -36.49 13.59 -2.75
C ILE A 152 -35.78 13.87 -4.09
N LEU A 153 -36.54 13.83 -5.19
CA LEU A 153 -36.04 14.12 -6.54
C LEU A 153 -35.48 15.54 -6.65
N LEU A 154 -36.21 16.53 -6.14
CA LEU A 154 -35.79 17.92 -6.23
C LEU A 154 -34.55 18.18 -5.37
N ILE A 155 -34.55 17.70 -4.12
CA ILE A 155 -33.39 17.81 -3.22
C ILE A 155 -32.15 17.19 -3.88
N SER A 156 -32.30 16.01 -4.51
CA SER A 156 -31.18 15.37 -5.22
C SER A 156 -30.72 16.15 -6.45
N GLN A 157 -31.63 16.76 -7.22
CA GLN A 157 -31.27 17.56 -8.39
C GLN A 157 -30.48 18.80 -8.00
N PHE A 158 -30.89 19.52 -6.95
CA PHE A 158 -30.13 20.66 -6.46
C PHE A 158 -28.76 20.25 -5.91
N ALA A 159 -28.69 19.19 -5.11
CA ALA A 159 -27.42 18.65 -4.62
C ALA A 159 -26.50 18.23 -5.78
N THR A 160 -27.05 17.61 -6.83
CA THR A 160 -26.28 17.23 -8.04
C THR A 160 -25.76 18.46 -8.77
N MET A 161 -26.60 19.48 -8.98
CA MET A 161 -26.17 20.71 -9.66
C MET A 161 -25.04 21.40 -8.89
N PHE A 162 -25.12 21.51 -7.55
CA PHE A 162 -24.02 22.03 -6.73
C PHE A 162 -22.71 21.25 -6.93
N ILE A 163 -22.76 19.92 -6.87
CA ILE A 163 -21.56 19.07 -7.03
C ILE A 163 -20.97 19.21 -8.42
N VAL A 164 -21.80 19.11 -9.47
CA VAL A 164 -21.34 19.08 -10.87
C VAL A 164 -20.78 20.42 -11.33
N THR A 165 -21.28 21.54 -10.80
CA THR A 165 -20.76 22.88 -11.12
C THR A 165 -19.63 23.33 -10.19
N SER A 166 -19.13 22.47 -9.30
CA SER A 166 -18.15 22.87 -8.29
C SER A 166 -16.76 23.13 -8.86
N ASN A 167 -15.98 23.98 -8.18
CA ASN A 167 -14.57 24.24 -8.51
C ASN A 167 -13.73 22.97 -8.56
N GLN A 168 -14.04 21.99 -7.71
CA GLN A 168 -13.37 20.70 -7.69
C GLN A 168 -13.63 19.90 -8.97
N LEU A 169 -14.87 19.88 -9.46
CA LEU A 169 -15.23 19.18 -10.71
C LEU A 169 -14.63 19.88 -11.93
N ILE A 170 -14.57 21.21 -11.92
CA ILE A 170 -13.85 21.99 -12.95
C ILE A 170 -12.37 21.59 -12.95
N SER A 171 -11.72 21.60 -11.79
CA SER A 171 -10.31 21.20 -11.67
C SER A 171 -10.06 19.75 -12.13
N SER A 172 -10.97 18.84 -11.81
CA SER A 172 -10.93 17.43 -12.26
C SER A 172 -11.16 17.26 -13.76
N PHE A 173 -11.93 18.16 -14.40
CA PHE A 173 -12.09 18.17 -15.86
C PHE A 173 -10.80 18.68 -16.54
N LEU A 174 -10.23 19.78 -16.06
CA LEU A 174 -9.05 20.41 -16.64
C LEU A 174 -7.78 19.56 -16.53
N SER A 175 -7.68 18.74 -15.49
CA SER A 175 -6.58 17.79 -15.28
C SER A 175 -6.82 16.42 -15.94
N ASN A 176 -7.93 16.24 -16.66
CA ASN A 176 -8.30 14.95 -17.23
C ASN A 176 -7.57 14.67 -18.56
N THR A 177 -6.95 13.49 -18.68
CA THR A 177 -6.22 13.08 -19.89
C THR A 177 -7.14 12.62 -21.03
N LEU A 178 -8.34 12.10 -20.73
CA LEU A 178 -9.32 11.67 -21.74
C LEU A 178 -9.99 12.85 -22.47
N PHE A 179 -10.19 13.95 -21.75
CA PHE A 179 -10.84 15.15 -22.26
C PHE A 179 -9.85 16.31 -22.30
N ARG A 180 -8.66 16.07 -22.86
CA ARG A 180 -7.53 17.00 -22.82
C ARG A 180 -7.87 18.32 -23.53
N VAL A 181 -7.70 19.42 -22.79
CA VAL A 181 -7.79 20.80 -23.28
C VAL A 181 -6.37 21.37 -23.30
N GLU A 182 -5.75 21.51 -24.49
CA GLU A 182 -4.34 21.92 -24.62
C GLU A 182 -4.09 23.38 -24.16
N ASN A 183 -5.03 24.29 -24.43
CA ASN A 183 -5.01 25.66 -23.91
C ASN A 183 -6.44 26.20 -23.76
N ILE A 184 -6.92 26.34 -22.52
CA ILE A 184 -8.30 26.73 -22.27
C ILE A 184 -8.63 28.18 -22.70
N LYS A 185 -7.62 29.03 -22.87
CA LYS A 185 -7.82 30.41 -23.35
C LYS A 185 -8.11 30.47 -24.85
N GLU A 186 -7.65 29.48 -25.62
CA GLU A 186 -7.68 29.49 -27.09
C GLU A 186 -8.55 28.39 -27.70
N SER A 187 -8.73 27.27 -27.00
CA SER A 187 -9.43 26.08 -27.52
C SER A 187 -10.93 26.05 -27.21
N THR A 188 -11.70 25.39 -28.07
CA THR A 188 -13.13 25.11 -27.84
C THR A 188 -13.29 23.86 -26.97
N PHE A 189 -13.65 24.04 -25.69
CA PHE A 189 -13.78 22.92 -24.73
C PHE A 189 -15.21 22.35 -24.61
N ALA A 190 -16.24 23.08 -25.09
CA ALA A 190 -17.64 22.72 -24.91
C ALA A 190 -17.97 21.28 -25.39
N GLY A 191 -17.41 20.86 -26.53
CA GLY A 191 -17.61 19.52 -27.07
C GLY A 191 -17.05 18.40 -26.19
N GLN A 192 -15.92 18.64 -25.51
CA GLN A 192 -15.31 17.69 -24.56
C GLN A 192 -16.00 17.73 -23.19
N LEU A 193 -16.44 18.92 -22.77
CA LEU A 193 -17.15 19.14 -21.52
C LEU A 193 -18.52 18.46 -21.50
N PHE A 194 -19.22 18.41 -22.63
CA PHE A 194 -20.56 17.80 -22.71
C PHE A 194 -20.59 16.33 -22.25
N PRO A 195 -19.84 15.39 -22.86
CA PRO A 195 -19.84 13.99 -22.43
C PRO A 195 -19.29 13.81 -21.02
N TYR A 196 -18.28 14.58 -20.60
CA TYR A 196 -17.75 14.54 -19.23
C TYR A 196 -18.81 14.94 -18.20
N SER A 197 -19.40 16.13 -18.36
CA SER A 197 -20.41 16.65 -17.44
C SER A 197 -21.68 15.80 -17.45
N LEU A 198 -22.07 15.20 -18.58
CA LEU A 198 -23.20 14.27 -18.66
C LEU A 198 -22.94 13.01 -17.83
N GLY A 199 -21.76 12.41 -17.95
CA GLY A 199 -21.35 11.26 -17.15
C GLY A 199 -21.38 11.57 -15.65
N MET A 200 -20.75 12.67 -15.25
CA MET A 200 -20.73 13.10 -13.84
C MET A 200 -22.13 13.44 -13.32
N TYR A 201 -22.97 14.06 -14.15
CA TYR A 201 -24.35 14.39 -13.78
C TYR A 201 -25.20 13.15 -13.55
N ILE A 202 -25.10 12.14 -14.43
CA ILE A 202 -25.80 10.86 -14.26
C ILE A 202 -25.33 10.16 -12.98
N PHE A 203 -24.01 10.08 -12.78
CA PHE A 203 -23.43 9.44 -11.60
C PHE A 203 -23.89 10.12 -10.30
N PHE A 204 -23.69 11.44 -10.17
CA PHE A 204 -24.07 12.15 -8.96
C PHE A 204 -25.58 12.27 -8.77
N SER A 205 -26.39 12.25 -9.83
CA SER A 205 -27.85 12.13 -9.72
C SER A 205 -28.27 10.84 -9.01
N LEU A 206 -27.62 9.71 -9.35
CA LEU A 206 -27.91 8.41 -8.70
C LEU A 206 -27.47 8.41 -7.23
N VAL A 207 -26.28 8.97 -6.94
CA VAL A 207 -25.73 9.07 -5.59
C VAL A 207 -26.61 9.97 -4.72
N THR A 208 -26.84 11.22 -5.13
CA THR A 208 -27.61 12.20 -4.35
C THR A 208 -29.06 11.79 -4.18
N TYR A 209 -29.69 11.14 -5.18
CA TYR A 209 -31.04 10.58 -5.02
C TYR A 209 -31.06 9.46 -3.99
N SER A 210 -30.07 8.57 -4.01
CA SER A 210 -29.95 7.49 -3.03
C SER A 210 -29.71 8.03 -1.62
N VAL A 211 -28.87 9.06 -1.47
CA VAL A 211 -28.61 9.76 -0.21
C VAL A 211 -29.87 10.46 0.30
N ALA A 212 -30.52 11.30 -0.50
CA ALA A 212 -31.75 11.99 -0.11
C ALA A 212 -32.87 11.02 0.28
N LYS A 213 -33.00 9.92 -0.46
CA LYS A 213 -33.95 8.85 -0.12
C LYS A 213 -33.53 8.14 1.17
N GLY A 214 -32.25 7.85 1.36
CA GLY A 214 -31.67 7.25 2.56
C GLY A 214 -31.97 8.08 3.80
N VAL A 215 -31.65 9.37 3.79
CA VAL A 215 -31.95 10.32 4.88
C VAL A 215 -33.45 10.33 5.19
N SER A 216 -34.31 10.34 4.17
CA SER A 216 -35.76 10.25 4.38
C SER A 216 -36.20 8.96 5.09
N GLN A 217 -35.53 7.83 4.83
CA GLN A 217 -35.82 6.57 5.51
C GLN A 217 -35.22 6.50 6.91
N LEU A 218 -34.07 7.14 7.14
CA LEU A 218 -33.48 7.30 8.48
C LEU A 218 -34.43 8.06 9.40
N ILE A 219 -34.98 9.20 8.95
CA ILE A 219 -35.98 9.98 9.69
C ILE A 219 -37.23 9.14 10.00
N LYS A 220 -37.59 8.22 9.09
CA LYS A 220 -38.73 7.30 9.27
C LYS A 220 -38.37 6.06 10.09
N ASN A 221 -37.14 5.95 10.58
CA ASN A 221 -36.63 4.81 11.33
C ASN A 221 -36.79 3.46 10.58
N LYS A 222 -36.50 3.45 9.27
CA LYS A 222 -36.62 2.25 8.41
C LYS A 222 -35.27 1.82 7.80
N PRO A 223 -34.80 0.59 8.06
CA PRO A 223 -33.61 0.06 7.40
C PRO A 223 -33.97 -0.29 5.95
N THR A 224 -33.42 0.44 4.99
CA THR A 224 -33.70 0.22 3.56
C THR A 224 -32.42 0.21 2.73
N PRO A 225 -32.42 -0.38 1.52
CA PRO A 225 -31.24 -0.40 0.67
C PRO A 225 -30.72 1.00 0.30
N SER A 226 -31.61 2.00 0.18
CA SER A 226 -31.18 3.38 -0.06
C SER A 226 -30.45 3.99 1.14
N LEU A 227 -30.83 3.59 2.36
CA LEU A 227 -30.13 4.03 3.57
C LEU A 227 -28.74 3.38 3.65
N THR A 228 -28.60 2.10 3.30
CA THR A 228 -27.27 1.46 3.28
C THR A 228 -26.36 2.09 2.24
N VAL A 229 -26.86 2.38 1.03
CA VAL A 229 -26.07 3.08 0.00
C VAL A 229 -25.60 4.45 0.51
N ALA A 230 -26.49 5.23 1.11
CA ALA A 230 -26.15 6.54 1.68
C ALA A 230 -25.07 6.43 2.77
N THR A 231 -25.23 5.44 3.67
CA THR A 231 -24.30 5.22 4.78
C THR A 231 -22.94 4.72 4.29
N SER A 232 -22.91 3.81 3.31
CA SER A 232 -21.66 3.31 2.74
C SER A 232 -20.87 4.41 2.03
N PHE A 233 -21.53 5.33 1.30
CA PHE A 233 -20.83 6.48 0.72
C PHE A 233 -20.27 7.43 1.78
N LEU A 234 -21.04 7.70 2.85
CA LEU A 234 -20.58 8.53 3.95
C LEU A 234 -19.36 7.91 4.65
N LEU A 235 -19.43 6.62 4.99
CA LEU A 235 -18.32 5.91 5.62
C LEU A 235 -17.11 5.81 4.68
N ALA A 236 -17.32 5.51 3.39
CA ALA A 236 -16.24 5.48 2.40
C ALA A 236 -15.54 6.83 2.28
N PHE A 237 -16.28 7.92 2.36
CA PHE A 237 -15.72 9.27 2.33
C PHE A 237 -14.88 9.60 3.57
N ILE A 238 -15.38 9.26 4.77
CA ILE A 238 -14.66 9.44 6.04
C ILE A 238 -13.40 8.56 6.09
N PHE A 239 -13.53 7.29 5.74
CA PHE A 239 -12.42 6.34 5.81
C PHE A 239 -11.39 6.54 4.72
N ASN A 240 -11.79 7.04 3.54
CA ASN A 240 -10.83 7.51 2.55
C ASN A 240 -9.89 8.60 3.11
N PHE A 241 -10.45 9.58 3.84
CA PHE A 241 -9.65 10.62 4.46
C PHE A 241 -8.74 10.08 5.57
N THR A 242 -9.28 9.30 6.51
CA THR A 242 -8.48 8.80 7.66
C THR A 242 -7.39 7.83 7.23
N ILE A 243 -7.62 6.99 6.21
CA ILE A 243 -6.58 6.16 5.58
C ILE A 243 -5.49 7.06 4.96
N GLN A 244 -5.87 8.09 4.21
CA GLN A 244 -4.91 8.99 3.56
C GLN A 244 -4.10 9.80 4.58
N VAL A 245 -4.72 10.24 5.69
CA VAL A 245 -4.01 10.91 6.80
C VAL A 245 -2.98 9.98 7.45
N GLY A 246 -3.24 8.68 7.49
CA GLY A 246 -2.30 7.68 8.00
C GLY A 246 -1.05 7.49 7.13
N VAL A 247 -1.04 8.00 5.89
CA VAL A 247 0.13 7.98 5.01
C VAL A 247 0.91 9.28 5.25
N THR A 248 1.92 9.23 6.11
CA THR A 248 2.59 10.43 6.66
C THR A 248 3.66 11.03 5.73
N GLU A 249 3.97 10.38 4.61
CA GLU A 249 4.94 10.88 3.64
C GLU A 249 4.40 12.10 2.87
N LYS A 250 5.03 13.27 3.05
CA LYS A 250 4.65 14.53 2.41
C LYS A 250 5.51 14.83 1.19
N GLY A 251 4.97 15.61 0.25
CA GLY A 251 5.63 16.00 -1.00
C GLY A 251 4.73 15.85 -2.22
N GLU A 252 5.14 16.42 -3.35
CA GLU A 252 4.45 16.27 -4.65
C GLU A 252 5.18 15.30 -5.56
N SER A 253 4.43 14.53 -6.35
CA SER A 253 4.96 13.74 -7.48
C SER A 253 4.52 14.40 -8.78
N TYR A 254 5.48 14.88 -9.57
CA TYR A 254 5.22 15.52 -10.87
C TYR A 254 4.21 16.70 -10.79
N GLY A 255 4.24 17.48 -9.70
CA GLY A 255 3.32 18.61 -9.48
C GLY A 255 1.93 18.24 -8.96
N TYR A 256 1.71 16.97 -8.56
CA TYR A 256 0.47 16.46 -7.99
C TYR A 256 0.72 15.79 -6.63
N PHE A 257 -0.17 16.01 -5.66
CA PHE A 257 -0.10 15.36 -4.34
C PHE A 257 -0.78 13.99 -4.31
N ILE A 258 -1.86 13.84 -5.08
CA ILE A 258 -2.68 12.63 -5.25
C ILE A 258 -3.15 12.62 -6.71
N ALA A 259 -3.16 11.45 -7.34
CA ALA A 259 -3.67 11.28 -8.70
C ALA A 259 -5.17 11.62 -8.77
N SER A 260 -5.58 12.30 -9.84
CA SER A 260 -6.93 12.87 -9.96
C SER A 260 -8.07 11.85 -9.85
N GLY A 261 -7.81 10.58 -10.20
CA GLY A 261 -8.76 9.47 -10.05
C GLY A 261 -8.72 8.75 -8.69
N ALA A 262 -7.67 8.91 -7.89
CA ALA A 262 -7.36 8.04 -6.75
C ALA A 262 -8.40 8.13 -5.64
N THR A 263 -8.81 9.34 -5.26
CA THR A 263 -9.86 9.54 -4.24
C THR A 263 -11.19 8.90 -4.66
N MET A 264 -11.60 9.07 -5.92
CA MET A 264 -12.85 8.49 -6.40
C MET A 264 -12.76 6.96 -6.46
N PHE A 265 -11.63 6.42 -6.89
CA PHE A 265 -11.38 4.98 -6.89
C PHE A 265 -11.48 4.39 -5.48
N GLN A 266 -10.76 4.96 -4.51
CA GLN A 266 -10.78 4.50 -3.13
C GLN A 266 -12.16 4.59 -2.49
N VAL A 267 -12.89 5.69 -2.71
CA VAL A 267 -14.28 5.81 -2.23
C VAL A 267 -15.18 4.73 -2.84
N LEU A 268 -15.03 4.39 -4.12
CA LEU A 268 -15.84 3.35 -4.77
C LEU A 268 -15.50 1.95 -4.25
N VAL A 269 -14.22 1.64 -4.01
CA VAL A 269 -13.79 0.35 -3.45
C VAL A 269 -14.29 0.21 -2.01
N LEU A 270 -14.07 1.21 -1.14
CA LEU A 270 -14.55 1.20 0.24
C LEU A 270 -16.08 1.14 0.31
N PHE A 271 -16.78 1.86 -0.57
CA PHE A 271 -18.23 1.77 -0.72
C PHE A 271 -18.68 0.33 -1.00
N ALA A 272 -18.02 -0.35 -1.94
CA ALA A 272 -18.33 -1.72 -2.29
C ALA A 272 -18.07 -2.66 -1.11
N CYS A 273 -16.94 -2.53 -0.41
CA CYS A 273 -16.62 -3.30 0.80
C CYS A 273 -17.68 -3.12 1.90
N PHE A 274 -18.08 -1.88 2.22
CA PHE A 274 -19.13 -1.64 3.21
C PHE A 274 -20.50 -2.16 2.78
N MET A 275 -20.79 -2.13 1.48
CA MET A 275 -22.00 -2.75 0.92
C MET A 275 -22.00 -4.27 1.06
N VAL A 276 -20.84 -4.95 0.92
CA VAL A 276 -20.72 -6.40 1.17
C VAL A 276 -21.18 -6.74 2.58
N VAL A 277 -20.78 -5.97 3.60
CA VAL A 277 -21.19 -6.20 4.99
C VAL A 277 -22.70 -6.04 5.18
N TYR A 278 -23.31 -5.00 4.59
CA TYR A 278 -24.77 -4.83 4.64
C TYR A 278 -25.52 -5.96 3.93
N VAL A 279 -25.00 -6.41 2.79
CA VAL A 279 -25.55 -7.55 2.04
C VAL A 279 -25.39 -8.84 2.85
N ALA A 280 -24.27 -9.08 3.51
CA ALA A 280 -24.00 -10.28 4.29
C ALA A 280 -24.86 -10.36 5.57
N MET A 281 -24.90 -9.28 6.36
CA MET A 281 -25.61 -9.30 7.66
C MET A 281 -27.11 -9.05 7.53
N ASN A 282 -27.55 -8.29 6.50
CA ASN A 282 -28.94 -7.90 6.29
C ASN A 282 -29.62 -7.22 7.51
N ARG A 283 -28.81 -6.64 8.42
CA ARG A 283 -29.23 -5.92 9.63
C ARG A 283 -28.48 -4.60 9.70
N TYR A 284 -29.20 -3.49 9.68
CA TYR A 284 -28.59 -2.17 9.51
C TYR A 284 -27.62 -1.82 10.64
N LEU A 285 -28.11 -1.75 11.89
CA LEU A 285 -27.27 -1.29 13.01
C LEU A 285 -26.01 -2.14 13.22
N ALA A 286 -26.15 -3.47 13.21
CA ALA A 286 -25.01 -4.36 13.39
C ALA A 286 -23.99 -4.23 12.25
N ALA A 287 -24.45 -4.12 11.00
CA ALA A 287 -23.57 -3.90 9.85
C ALA A 287 -22.90 -2.52 9.88
N THR A 288 -23.61 -1.47 10.30
CA THR A 288 -23.04 -0.13 10.43
C THR A 288 -21.94 -0.10 11.50
N VAL A 289 -22.18 -0.70 12.66
CA VAL A 289 -21.16 -0.81 13.72
C VAL A 289 -19.95 -1.60 13.23
N LEU A 290 -20.15 -2.75 12.58
CA LEU A 290 -19.04 -3.52 12.04
C LEU A 290 -18.23 -2.72 11.00
N ASN A 291 -18.89 -2.02 10.08
CA ASN A 291 -18.22 -1.17 9.11
C ASN A 291 -17.41 -0.05 9.76
N ILE A 292 -17.92 0.57 10.82
CA ILE A 292 -17.20 1.61 11.57
C ILE A 292 -15.97 1.01 12.27
N VAL A 293 -16.14 -0.11 12.98
CA VAL A 293 -15.04 -0.78 13.68
C VAL A 293 -13.95 -1.19 12.70
N VAL A 294 -14.31 -1.87 11.61
CA VAL A 294 -13.35 -2.28 10.57
C VAL A 294 -12.66 -1.08 9.94
N GLY A 295 -13.41 -0.02 9.57
CA GLY A 295 -12.81 1.18 8.99
C GLY A 295 -11.83 1.89 9.94
N VAL A 296 -12.17 1.98 11.24
CA VAL A 296 -11.28 2.56 12.26
C VAL A 296 -10.02 1.71 12.43
N LEU A 297 -10.17 0.38 12.55
CA LEU A 297 -9.05 -0.54 12.69
C LEU A 297 -8.11 -0.45 11.49
N VAL A 298 -8.64 -0.53 10.26
CA VAL A 298 -7.85 -0.38 9.02
C VAL A 298 -7.09 0.94 9.00
N SER A 299 -7.76 2.06 9.36
CA SER A 299 -7.13 3.38 9.36
C SER A 299 -6.03 3.49 10.42
N PHE A 300 -6.28 2.97 11.62
CA PHE A 300 -5.35 2.99 12.73
C PHE A 300 -4.12 2.12 12.47
N VAL A 301 -4.33 0.86 12.05
CA VAL A 301 -3.25 -0.07 11.72
C VAL A 301 -2.42 0.46 10.57
N ASN A 302 -3.04 0.98 9.50
CA ASN A 302 -2.32 1.60 8.40
C ASN A 302 -1.45 2.77 8.88
N ALA A 303 -1.98 3.67 9.71
CA ALA A 303 -1.23 4.81 10.23
C ALA A 303 -0.04 4.38 11.12
N LYS A 304 -0.23 3.37 11.98
CA LYS A 304 0.82 2.86 12.86
C LYS A 304 1.90 2.09 12.10
N LYS A 305 1.51 1.20 11.20
CA LYS A 305 2.45 0.47 10.34
C LYS A 305 3.28 1.43 9.49
N PHE A 306 2.62 2.42 8.88
CA PHE A 306 3.31 3.41 8.05
C PHE A 306 4.28 4.28 8.86
N ALA A 307 3.92 4.68 10.08
CA ALA A 307 4.82 5.44 10.95
C ALA A 307 6.08 4.66 11.36
N LEU A 308 5.97 3.35 11.60
CA LEU A 308 7.08 2.51 12.09
C LEU A 308 7.98 2.00 10.96
N ARG A 309 7.40 1.61 9.83
CA ARG A 309 8.11 0.90 8.74
C ARG A 309 8.17 1.67 7.44
N SER A 310 7.61 2.89 7.40
CA SER A 310 7.33 3.59 6.14
C SER A 310 6.64 2.68 5.14
N GLU A 311 5.70 1.83 5.56
CA GLU A 311 5.01 0.86 4.71
C GLU A 311 3.50 0.84 5.03
N PRO A 312 2.61 0.85 4.02
CA PRO A 312 1.17 0.80 4.24
C PRO A 312 0.68 -0.58 4.68
N LEU A 313 -0.58 -0.67 5.10
CA LEU A 313 -1.26 -1.94 5.33
C LEU A 313 -1.52 -2.64 3.98
N LEU A 314 -0.99 -3.84 3.76
CA LEU A 314 -1.05 -4.59 2.51
C LEU A 314 -2.00 -5.80 2.60
N VAL A 315 -2.28 -6.41 1.44
CA VAL A 315 -3.07 -7.65 1.40
C VAL A 315 -2.31 -8.81 2.06
N ALA A 316 -0.98 -8.85 1.87
CA ALA A 316 -0.12 -9.85 2.50
C ALA A 316 -0.18 -9.81 4.04
N ASP A 317 -0.36 -8.64 4.65
CA ASP A 317 -0.45 -8.51 6.12
C ASP A 317 -1.65 -9.26 6.71
N PHE A 318 -2.71 -9.52 5.93
CA PHE A 318 -3.84 -10.30 6.40
C PHE A 318 -3.48 -11.78 6.62
N THR A 319 -2.37 -12.27 6.07
CA THR A 319 -1.85 -13.60 6.40
C THR A 319 -1.38 -13.69 7.86
N TRP A 320 -0.91 -12.57 8.43
CA TRP A 320 -0.48 -12.47 9.84
C TRP A 320 -1.65 -12.35 10.82
N LEU A 321 -2.90 -12.20 10.36
CA LEU A 321 -4.05 -12.24 11.27
C LEU A 321 -4.23 -13.59 11.97
N ASN A 322 -3.65 -14.66 11.42
CA ASN A 322 -3.59 -15.95 12.10
C ASN A 322 -2.54 -15.97 13.22
N ASP A 323 -1.69 -14.95 13.31
CA ASP A 323 -0.60 -14.81 14.26
C ASP A 323 -0.89 -13.69 15.28
N ILE A 324 -1.84 -13.96 16.17
CA ILE A 324 -2.27 -13.03 17.22
C ILE A 324 -1.14 -12.79 18.25
N GLY A 325 -0.12 -13.66 18.30
CA GLY A 325 1.03 -13.55 19.21
C GLY A 325 1.86 -12.30 18.95
N PHE A 326 2.18 -12.05 17.66
CA PHE A 326 2.93 -10.88 17.22
C PHE A 326 2.36 -9.56 17.74
N PHE A 327 1.03 -9.38 17.70
CA PHE A 327 0.39 -8.13 18.13
C PHE A 327 0.33 -7.93 19.66
N LYS A 328 0.56 -8.99 20.43
CA LYS A 328 0.43 -8.98 21.89
C LYS A 328 1.54 -8.18 22.56
N GLU A 329 2.72 -8.12 21.94
CA GLU A 329 3.87 -7.35 22.41
C GLU A 329 3.66 -5.83 22.22
N TYR A 330 2.86 -5.43 21.23
CA TYR A 330 2.58 -4.03 20.91
C TYR A 330 1.36 -3.45 21.64
N VAL A 331 0.57 -4.26 22.36
CA VAL A 331 -0.69 -3.84 23.00
C VAL A 331 -0.67 -4.17 24.48
N SER A 332 -0.65 -3.13 25.32
CA SER A 332 -0.75 -3.30 26.78
C SER A 332 -1.99 -4.11 27.20
N GLU A 333 -1.86 -4.94 28.24
CA GLU A 333 -2.97 -5.75 28.77
C GLU A 333 -4.20 -4.90 29.15
N ASN A 334 -3.96 -3.70 29.69
CA ASN A 334 -5.02 -2.75 30.02
C ASN A 334 -5.79 -2.28 28.78
N ALA A 335 -5.09 -1.98 27.67
CA ALA A 335 -5.72 -1.61 26.42
C ALA A 335 -6.53 -2.78 25.82
N LEU A 336 -6.05 -4.01 25.96
CA LEU A 336 -6.76 -5.22 25.52
C LEU A 336 -8.06 -5.42 26.33
N LEU A 337 -8.00 -5.33 27.66
CA LEU A 337 -9.16 -5.44 28.54
C LEU A 337 -10.21 -4.35 28.27
N LEU A 338 -9.77 -3.10 28.10
CA LEU A 338 -10.65 -1.99 27.73
C LEU A 338 -11.31 -2.21 26.37
N SER A 339 -10.57 -2.77 25.40
CA SER A 339 -11.09 -3.11 24.08
C SER A 339 -12.16 -4.21 24.15
N ILE A 340 -11.92 -5.28 24.91
CA ILE A 340 -12.89 -6.36 25.14
C ILE A 340 -14.14 -5.81 25.83
N ALA A 341 -13.98 -5.01 26.88
CA ALA A 341 -15.09 -4.36 27.57
C ALA A 341 -15.90 -3.46 26.62
N GLY A 342 -15.22 -2.68 25.78
CA GLY A 342 -15.85 -1.83 24.76
C GLY A 342 -16.66 -2.62 23.74
N VAL A 343 -16.15 -3.76 23.26
CA VAL A 343 -16.88 -4.67 22.35
C VAL A 343 -18.11 -5.24 23.05
N LEU A 344 -17.98 -5.74 24.28
CA LEU A 344 -19.11 -6.27 25.06
C LEU A 344 -20.19 -5.21 25.29
N TRP A 345 -19.80 -3.99 25.70
CA TRP A 345 -20.72 -2.87 25.85
C TRP A 345 -21.44 -2.53 24.55
N THR A 346 -20.73 -2.53 23.43
CA THR A 346 -21.31 -2.28 22.11
C THR A 346 -22.34 -3.36 21.75
N VAL A 347 -22.06 -4.64 22.01
CA VAL A 347 -23.01 -5.74 21.79
C VAL A 347 -24.24 -5.58 22.68
N VAL A 348 -24.07 -5.23 23.95
CA VAL A 348 -25.17 -4.98 24.89
C VAL A 348 -26.05 -3.81 24.41
N ILE A 349 -25.44 -2.68 24.05
CA ILE A 349 -26.16 -1.52 23.52
C ILE A 349 -26.94 -1.92 22.26
N LEU A 350 -26.29 -2.59 21.30
CA LEU A 350 -26.93 -3.09 20.09
C LEU A 350 -28.12 -4.02 20.41
N TYR A 351 -27.97 -4.91 21.39
CA TYR A 351 -29.04 -5.82 21.83
C TYR A 351 -30.26 -5.06 22.36
N TYR A 352 -30.06 -4.00 23.15
CA TYR A 352 -31.14 -3.18 23.70
C TYR A 352 -31.82 -2.29 22.64
N ILE A 353 -31.06 -1.68 21.74
CA ILE A 353 -31.60 -0.73 20.76
C ILE A 353 -32.15 -1.39 19.49
N ARG A 354 -31.80 -2.65 19.17
CA ARG A 354 -32.16 -3.33 17.91
C ARG A 354 -33.66 -3.37 17.58
N LYS A 355 -34.53 -3.28 18.59
CA LYS A 355 -35.99 -3.25 18.40
C LYS A 355 -36.55 -1.83 18.25
N LYS A 356 -35.82 -0.80 18.70
CA LYS A 356 -36.26 0.59 18.74
C LYS A 356 -35.66 1.42 17.60
N CYS A 357 -34.40 1.22 17.28
CA CYS A 357 -33.69 1.95 16.24
C CYS A 357 -33.49 1.04 15.01
N LEU A 358 -33.96 1.53 13.85
CA LEU A 358 -33.90 0.90 12.53
C LEU A 358 -34.22 -0.62 12.56
N PRO A 359 -35.39 -1.00 13.12
CA PRO A 359 -35.73 -2.40 13.29
C PRO A 359 -36.04 -3.09 11.95
N GLY A 360 -35.69 -4.37 11.85
CA GLY A 360 -36.05 -5.22 10.70
C GLY A 360 -34.88 -5.62 9.81
N LYS A 361 -35.21 -6.08 8.60
CA LYS A 361 -34.24 -6.47 7.55
C LYS A 361 -34.07 -5.31 6.58
N ILE A 362 -32.85 -5.14 6.05
CA ILE A 362 -32.57 -4.15 4.99
C ILE A 362 -33.25 -4.59 3.69
N PHE A 363 -33.02 -5.85 3.30
CA PHE A 363 -33.54 -6.49 2.10
C PHE A 363 -34.64 -7.47 2.48
N ASN A 364 -35.88 -7.11 2.17
CA ASN A 364 -37.03 -8.01 2.32
C ASN A 364 -37.12 -9.01 1.16
N ASN A 365 -36.66 -8.63 -0.03
CA ASN A 365 -36.62 -9.50 -1.20
C ASN A 365 -35.21 -10.08 -1.39
N TRP A 366 -35.07 -11.40 -1.25
CA TRP A 366 -33.77 -12.07 -1.39
C TRP A 366 -33.20 -11.94 -2.81
N ARG A 367 -34.05 -11.84 -3.85
CA ARG A 367 -33.58 -11.64 -5.24
C ARG A 367 -32.88 -10.30 -5.41
N GLN A 368 -33.37 -9.26 -4.74
CA GLN A 368 -32.72 -7.95 -4.74
C GLN A 368 -31.35 -8.01 -4.04
N ARG A 369 -31.26 -8.75 -2.92
CA ARG A 369 -30.02 -8.96 -2.18
C ARG A 369 -28.97 -9.68 -3.04
N VAL A 370 -29.37 -10.75 -3.73
CA VAL A 370 -28.50 -11.50 -4.65
C VAL A 370 -28.08 -10.65 -5.85
N ALA A 371 -29.01 -9.89 -6.44
CA ALA A 371 -28.68 -9.00 -7.57
C ALA A 371 -27.61 -7.96 -7.19
N ILE A 372 -27.68 -7.40 -5.97
CA ILE A 372 -26.65 -6.47 -5.48
C ILE A 372 -25.33 -7.20 -5.23
N ALA A 373 -25.36 -8.39 -4.62
CA ALA A 373 -24.16 -9.20 -4.41
C ALA A 373 -23.43 -9.49 -5.74
N ILE A 374 -24.17 -9.96 -6.75
CA ILE A 374 -23.64 -10.22 -8.10
C ILE A 374 -23.07 -8.94 -8.73
N THR A 375 -23.77 -7.81 -8.57
CA THR A 375 -23.29 -6.51 -9.10
C THR A 375 -21.94 -6.13 -8.49
N ILE A 376 -21.77 -6.31 -7.18
CA ILE A 376 -20.51 -6.05 -6.48
C ILE A 376 -19.41 -6.98 -6.99
N ILE A 377 -19.70 -8.28 -7.09
CA ILE A 377 -18.75 -9.28 -7.60
C ILE A 377 -18.30 -8.93 -9.03
N LEU A 378 -19.25 -8.63 -9.93
CA LEU A 378 -18.94 -8.24 -11.31
C LEU A 378 -18.10 -6.96 -11.38
N ALA A 379 -18.34 -5.99 -10.48
CA ALA A 379 -17.53 -4.78 -10.42
C ALA A 379 -16.08 -5.06 -9.98
N PHE A 380 -15.89 -5.89 -8.94
CA PHE A 380 -14.55 -6.31 -8.50
C PHE A 380 -13.84 -7.15 -9.56
N SER A 381 -14.51 -8.18 -10.10
CA SER A 381 -13.94 -9.03 -11.15
C SER A 381 -13.60 -8.25 -12.42
N GLY A 382 -14.44 -7.28 -12.81
CA GLY A 382 -14.15 -6.38 -13.93
C GLY A 382 -12.90 -5.54 -13.68
N THR A 383 -12.75 -5.00 -12.47
CA THR A 383 -11.57 -4.21 -12.07
C THR A 383 -10.29 -5.05 -12.09
N LEU A 384 -10.32 -6.26 -11.51
CA LEU A 384 -9.18 -7.19 -11.53
C LEU A 384 -8.82 -7.62 -12.96
N SER A 385 -9.82 -7.86 -13.80
CA SER A 385 -9.60 -8.18 -15.22
C SER A 385 -8.91 -7.05 -15.97
N ILE A 386 -9.23 -5.79 -15.66
CA ILE A 386 -8.55 -4.62 -16.25
C ILE A 386 -7.08 -4.58 -15.82
N PHE A 387 -6.78 -4.81 -14.54
CA PHE A 387 -5.39 -4.82 -14.06
C PHE A 387 -4.57 -5.98 -14.64
N LYS A 388 -5.17 -7.17 -14.76
CA LYS A 388 -4.51 -8.35 -15.34
C LYS A 388 -4.20 -8.20 -16.83
N ASN A 389 -5.09 -7.53 -17.57
CA ASN A 389 -4.96 -7.34 -19.03
C ASN A 389 -4.26 -6.04 -19.43
N GLN A 390 -3.55 -5.39 -18.49
CA GLN A 390 -2.74 -4.22 -18.82
C GLN A 390 -1.65 -4.58 -19.83
N LYS A 391 -1.33 -3.65 -20.74
CA LYS A 391 -0.22 -3.80 -21.69
C LYS A 391 0.82 -2.74 -21.39
N ASP A 392 2.09 -3.12 -21.36
CA ASP A 392 3.23 -2.22 -21.13
C ASP A 392 3.08 -1.35 -19.88
N GLY A 393 2.50 -1.92 -18.81
CA GLY A 393 2.27 -1.19 -17.57
C GLY A 393 1.31 -0.01 -17.70
N LYS A 394 0.36 -0.03 -18.65
CA LYS A 394 -0.71 0.98 -18.80
C LYS A 394 -2.09 0.34 -18.94
N ILE A 395 -3.09 1.06 -18.44
CA ILE A 395 -4.52 0.72 -18.58
C ILE A 395 -5.06 1.36 -19.86
N SER A 396 -6.09 0.79 -20.48
CA SER A 396 -6.74 1.42 -21.64
C SER A 396 -7.25 2.82 -21.28
N GLU A 397 -6.93 3.82 -22.11
CA GLU A 397 -7.31 5.21 -21.87
C GLU A 397 -8.83 5.37 -21.71
N HIS A 398 -9.62 4.55 -22.41
CA HIS A 398 -11.09 4.51 -22.40
C HIS A 398 -11.75 4.11 -21.06
N ILE A 399 -10.97 3.88 -19.99
CA ILE A 399 -11.46 3.52 -18.65
C ILE A 399 -11.26 4.71 -17.70
N PRO A 400 -12.24 5.63 -17.56
CA PRO A 400 -11.99 6.99 -17.08
C PRO A 400 -11.41 7.12 -15.67
N VAL A 401 -11.81 6.23 -14.76
CA VAL A 401 -11.35 6.28 -13.37
C VAL A 401 -9.98 5.62 -13.23
N LEU A 402 -9.83 4.37 -13.65
CA LEU A 402 -8.55 3.66 -13.50
C LEU A 402 -7.43 4.27 -14.35
N SER A 403 -7.73 4.78 -15.55
CA SER A 403 -6.70 5.43 -16.38
C SER A 403 -6.18 6.72 -15.73
N SER A 404 -7.04 7.51 -15.07
CA SER A 404 -6.63 8.71 -14.32
C SER A 404 -5.94 8.41 -12.98
N VAL A 405 -6.02 7.18 -12.48
CA VAL A 405 -5.21 6.71 -11.35
C VAL A 405 -3.83 6.26 -11.83
N TYR A 406 -3.79 5.35 -12.79
CA TYR A 406 -2.56 4.61 -13.12
C TYR A 406 -1.75 5.24 -14.26
N ASN A 407 -2.40 5.76 -15.31
CA ASN A 407 -1.70 6.28 -16.49
C ASN A 407 -1.25 7.74 -16.33
N LEU A 408 -1.66 8.42 -15.24
CA LEU A 408 -1.32 9.83 -15.04
C LEU A 408 0.21 10.02 -14.96
N TYR A 409 0.85 9.30 -14.04
CA TYR A 409 2.30 9.16 -13.96
C TYR A 409 2.66 7.77 -13.43
N ASN A 410 3.74 7.19 -13.95
CA ASN A 410 4.29 5.96 -13.41
C ASN A 410 5.14 6.30 -12.18
N VAL A 411 4.63 5.94 -11.00
CA VAL A 411 5.31 6.07 -9.71
C VAL A 411 5.76 4.72 -9.15
N ASN A 412 5.60 3.62 -9.89
CA ASN A 412 5.93 2.26 -9.39
C ASN A 412 7.38 2.17 -8.95
N TRP A 413 8.30 2.76 -9.71
CA TRP A 413 9.74 2.78 -9.42
C TRP A 413 10.09 3.49 -8.09
N GLN A 414 9.18 4.26 -7.51
CA GLN A 414 9.34 4.91 -6.21
C GLN A 414 8.90 4.00 -5.04
N GLY A 415 8.45 2.78 -5.34
CA GLY A 415 8.00 1.80 -4.36
C GLY A 415 6.53 1.96 -3.93
N ILE A 416 6.05 0.94 -3.23
CA ILE A 416 4.65 0.79 -2.79
C ILE A 416 4.09 1.97 -1.98
N ASN A 417 4.97 2.71 -1.31
CA ASN A 417 4.63 3.89 -0.52
C ASN A 417 4.17 5.06 -1.40
N ALA A 418 4.96 5.34 -2.43
CA ALA A 418 4.62 6.35 -3.42
C ALA A 418 3.34 5.96 -4.17
N ASN A 419 3.16 4.68 -4.50
CA ASN A 419 1.91 4.17 -5.06
C ASN A 419 0.73 4.39 -4.11
N THR A 420 0.84 4.05 -2.83
CA THR A 420 -0.24 4.24 -1.85
C THR A 420 -0.59 5.71 -1.69
N ARG A 421 0.43 6.57 -1.57
CA ARG A 421 0.28 8.01 -1.42
C ARG A 421 -0.37 8.65 -2.64
N PHE A 422 0.09 8.29 -3.84
CA PHE A 422 -0.32 8.92 -5.09
C PHE A 422 -1.59 8.30 -5.70
N GLN A 423 -1.71 6.96 -5.69
CA GLN A 423 -2.76 6.20 -6.37
C GLN A 423 -3.84 5.64 -5.44
N SER A 424 -3.64 5.71 -4.12
CA SER A 424 -4.48 5.19 -3.03
C SER A 424 -4.15 3.77 -2.55
N LEU A 425 -4.45 3.49 -1.28
CA LEU A 425 -4.26 2.17 -0.65
C LEU A 425 -5.07 1.08 -1.35
N SER A 426 -6.32 1.40 -1.68
CA SER A 426 -7.20 0.46 -2.39
C SER A 426 -6.69 0.09 -3.79
N PHE A 427 -5.94 0.98 -4.44
CA PHE A 427 -5.29 0.70 -5.72
C PHE A 427 -4.19 -0.33 -5.52
N VAL A 428 -3.32 -0.14 -4.52
CA VAL A 428 -2.27 -1.08 -4.17
C VAL A 428 -2.86 -2.47 -3.86
N TRP A 429 -3.90 -2.56 -3.04
CA TRP A 429 -4.54 -3.84 -2.71
C TRP A 429 -5.03 -4.61 -3.94
N LEU A 430 -5.80 -3.95 -4.80
CA LEU A 430 -6.37 -4.63 -5.97
C LEU A 430 -5.30 -4.91 -7.03
N LYS A 431 -4.22 -4.12 -7.06
CA LYS A 431 -3.11 -4.33 -7.97
C LYS A 431 -2.26 -5.52 -7.53
N GLN A 432 -1.92 -5.64 -6.24
CA GLN A 432 -1.20 -6.78 -5.66
C GLN A 432 -1.86 -8.12 -5.99
N MET A 433 -3.19 -8.19 -6.00
CA MET A 433 -3.94 -9.40 -6.38
C MET A 433 -3.78 -9.82 -7.86
N THR A 434 -3.10 -9.03 -8.70
CA THR A 434 -3.04 -9.24 -10.16
C THR A 434 -1.66 -9.10 -10.78
N ILE A 435 -0.66 -8.63 -10.02
CA ILE A 435 0.71 -8.54 -10.51
C ILE A 435 1.33 -9.94 -10.58
N THR A 436 2.34 -10.07 -11.43
CA THR A 436 3.30 -11.18 -11.37
C THR A 436 4.47 -10.73 -10.52
N ASP A 437 5.14 -11.67 -9.86
CA ASP A 437 6.25 -11.39 -8.95
C ASP A 437 7.41 -10.71 -9.67
N ILE A 438 7.64 -11.07 -10.93
CA ILE A 438 8.74 -10.56 -11.76
C ILE A 438 8.28 -10.37 -13.20
N GLU A 439 8.72 -9.27 -13.82
CA GLU A 439 8.42 -9.02 -15.23
C GLU A 439 9.09 -10.06 -16.15
N LYS A 440 8.29 -10.65 -17.03
CA LYS A 440 8.76 -11.63 -18.01
C LYS A 440 9.86 -11.05 -18.91
N PRO A 441 11.09 -11.61 -18.89
CA PRO A 441 12.18 -11.15 -19.75
C PRO A 441 11.87 -11.34 -21.24
N SER A 442 12.32 -10.38 -22.05
CA SER A 442 12.25 -10.49 -23.51
C SER A 442 13.06 -11.71 -23.97
N LYS A 443 12.50 -12.55 -24.85
CA LYS A 443 13.10 -13.80 -25.38
C LYS A 443 13.15 -15.00 -24.42
N TYR A 444 12.51 -14.92 -23.25
CA TYR A 444 12.37 -16.09 -22.38
C TYR A 444 11.82 -17.31 -23.14
N SER A 445 12.64 -18.35 -23.22
CA SER A 445 12.36 -19.61 -23.90
C SER A 445 13.30 -20.70 -23.39
N GLN A 446 12.92 -21.97 -23.56
CA GLN A 446 13.77 -23.09 -23.16
C GLN A 446 15.17 -23.02 -23.79
N LYS A 447 15.25 -22.67 -25.09
CA LYS A 447 16.53 -22.53 -25.80
C LYS A 447 17.46 -21.50 -25.16
N GLU A 448 16.90 -20.39 -24.68
CA GLU A 448 17.71 -19.34 -24.05
C GLU A 448 18.25 -19.82 -22.69
N ILE A 449 17.41 -20.49 -21.89
CA ILE A 449 17.83 -21.08 -20.61
C ILE A 449 18.92 -22.14 -20.83
N ASP A 450 18.80 -23.00 -21.86
CA ASP A 450 19.81 -24.00 -22.21
C ASP A 450 21.16 -23.36 -22.61
N ASN A 451 21.13 -22.18 -23.24
CA ASN A 451 22.35 -21.43 -23.56
C ASN A 451 23.00 -20.85 -22.31
N LEU A 452 22.21 -20.29 -21.39
CA LEU A 452 22.70 -19.77 -20.11
C LEU A 452 23.33 -20.88 -19.27
N TYR A 453 22.67 -22.04 -19.17
CA TYR A 453 23.24 -23.22 -18.52
C TYR A 453 24.64 -23.56 -19.05
N LYS A 454 24.80 -23.70 -20.38
CA LYS A 454 26.10 -24.03 -20.99
C LYS A 454 27.17 -22.96 -20.74
N LYS A 455 26.78 -21.68 -20.83
CA LYS A 455 27.67 -20.55 -20.56
C LYS A 455 28.23 -20.63 -19.14
N TYR A 456 27.35 -20.72 -18.16
CA TYR A 456 27.76 -20.69 -16.76
C TYR A 456 28.37 -22.00 -16.26
N LYS A 457 28.05 -23.13 -16.89
CA LYS A 457 28.78 -24.39 -16.68
C LYS A 457 30.23 -24.27 -17.10
N SER A 458 30.50 -23.73 -18.30
CA SER A 458 31.87 -23.49 -18.75
C SER A 458 32.61 -22.50 -17.83
N LEU A 459 31.92 -21.46 -17.37
CA LEU A 459 32.50 -20.46 -16.48
C LEU A 459 32.82 -21.03 -15.09
N ALA A 460 31.94 -21.87 -14.53
CA ALA A 460 32.20 -22.56 -13.27
C ALA A 460 33.47 -23.41 -13.35
N THR A 461 33.64 -24.17 -14.45
CA THR A 461 34.88 -24.93 -14.68
C THR A 461 36.11 -24.02 -14.72
N GLU A 462 36.02 -22.85 -15.34
CA GLU A 462 37.12 -21.87 -15.39
C GLU A 462 37.46 -21.32 -14.00
N ILE A 463 36.46 -20.86 -13.25
CA ILE A 463 36.63 -20.36 -11.87
C ILE A 463 37.27 -21.44 -10.99
N ASN A 464 36.77 -22.68 -11.07
CA ASN A 464 37.23 -23.82 -10.27
C ASN A 464 38.64 -24.32 -10.64
N THR A 465 39.29 -23.77 -11.67
CA THR A 465 40.74 -24.00 -11.90
C THR A 465 41.62 -23.32 -10.86
N THR A 466 41.12 -22.24 -10.25
CA THR A 466 41.84 -21.43 -9.25
C THR A 466 41.26 -21.60 -7.84
N ARG A 467 39.96 -21.90 -7.72
CA ARG A 467 39.29 -22.19 -6.45
C ARG A 467 39.47 -23.66 -6.05
N THR A 468 40.16 -23.91 -4.95
CA THR A 468 40.57 -25.27 -4.56
C THR A 468 39.83 -25.84 -3.37
N GLU A 469 39.20 -25.00 -2.54
CA GLU A 469 38.48 -25.45 -1.35
C GLU A 469 37.04 -25.87 -1.70
N ASN A 470 36.40 -26.66 -0.84
CA ASN A 470 34.97 -26.93 -0.91
C ASN A 470 34.27 -26.28 0.27
N ILE A 471 33.17 -25.57 -0.01
CA ILE A 471 32.38 -24.92 1.05
C ILE A 471 31.76 -25.96 2.00
N SER A 472 31.48 -27.15 1.49
CA SER A 472 30.92 -28.29 2.23
C SER A 472 31.90 -28.95 3.19
N ASP A 473 33.18 -28.56 3.20
CA ASP A 473 34.22 -29.08 4.11
C ASP A 473 34.42 -28.21 5.37
N GLN A 474 33.61 -27.16 5.50
CA GLN A 474 33.66 -26.19 6.60
C GLN A 474 32.33 -26.12 7.34
N THR A 475 32.27 -25.39 8.44
CA THR A 475 30.99 -24.93 9.02
C THR A 475 30.77 -23.47 8.65
N VAL A 476 29.57 -23.13 8.18
CA VAL A 476 29.21 -21.78 7.73
C VAL A 476 28.07 -21.25 8.61
N ILE A 477 28.20 -20.01 9.07
CA ILE A 477 27.23 -19.37 9.96
C ILE A 477 26.82 -18.04 9.36
N PHE A 478 25.57 -17.93 8.91
CA PHE A 478 24.98 -16.68 8.47
C PHE A 478 24.29 -16.03 9.66
N ILE A 479 24.74 -14.84 10.05
CA ILE A 479 24.19 -14.08 11.17
C ILE A 479 23.62 -12.77 10.63
N LEU A 480 22.30 -12.73 10.60
CA LEU A 480 21.53 -11.50 10.51
C LEU A 480 21.49 -10.87 11.90
N SER A 481 22.22 -9.76 12.07
CA SER A 481 22.17 -8.94 13.28
C SER A 481 21.10 -7.88 13.14
N GLU A 482 19.98 -8.09 13.81
CA GLU A 482 18.75 -7.30 13.66
C GLU A 482 19.02 -5.80 13.86
N SER A 483 18.55 -4.99 12.91
CA SER A 483 18.64 -3.53 12.94
C SER A 483 20.06 -2.98 13.13
N LEU A 484 21.15 -3.75 12.90
CA LEU A 484 22.52 -3.27 13.12
C LEU A 484 22.98 -2.33 12.00
N ALA A 485 23.26 -1.08 12.37
CA ALA A 485 23.90 -0.10 11.50
C ALA A 485 24.63 0.93 12.35
N ASP A 486 25.85 1.31 11.97
CA ASP A 486 26.63 2.31 12.70
C ASP A 486 25.92 3.69 12.74
N PRO A 487 25.48 4.16 13.93
CA PRO A 487 24.84 5.47 14.07
C PRO A 487 25.77 6.64 13.72
N GLU A 488 27.11 6.45 13.78
CA GLU A 488 28.08 7.49 13.42
C GLU A 488 28.01 7.88 11.94
N ARG A 489 27.45 7.01 11.08
CA ARG A 489 27.23 7.32 9.66
C ARG A 489 25.99 8.16 9.40
N VAL A 490 25.09 8.32 10.38
CA VAL A 490 23.84 9.06 10.21
C VAL A 490 24.09 10.57 10.40
N PRO A 491 23.84 11.42 9.39
CA PRO A 491 24.10 12.86 9.52
C PRO A 491 23.31 13.50 10.67
N GLY A 492 24.01 14.26 11.51
CA GLY A 492 23.43 14.98 12.65
C GLY A 492 23.31 14.17 13.94
N VAL A 493 23.62 12.87 13.92
CA VAL A 493 23.72 12.05 15.14
C VAL A 493 25.03 12.33 15.86
N SER A 494 24.95 12.52 17.17
CA SER A 494 26.08 12.66 18.10
C SER A 494 26.03 11.58 19.17
N LEU A 495 27.14 10.88 19.39
CA LEU A 495 27.30 9.85 20.42
C LEU A 495 28.30 10.34 21.49
N SER A 496 28.09 9.98 22.76
CA SER A 496 29.07 10.28 23.82
C SER A 496 30.31 9.37 23.79
N ALA A 497 30.20 8.20 23.16
CA ALA A 497 31.30 7.26 22.91
C ALA A 497 30.99 6.39 21.67
N PRO A 498 32.01 5.81 21.01
CA PRO A 498 31.80 4.85 19.92
C PRO A 498 31.04 3.60 20.40
N VAL A 499 30.10 3.11 19.58
CA VAL A 499 29.22 1.98 19.94
C VAL A 499 29.55 0.67 19.23
N LEU A 500 30.33 0.70 18.15
CA LEU A 500 30.78 -0.50 17.39
C LEU A 500 32.32 -0.60 17.23
N PRO A 501 33.14 -0.33 18.27
CA PRO A 501 34.59 -0.31 18.11
C PRO A 501 35.19 -1.67 17.73
N GLN A 502 34.69 -2.79 18.26
CA GLN A 502 35.24 -4.12 18.00
C GLN A 502 34.80 -4.65 16.64
N ILE A 503 33.55 -4.44 16.25
CA ILE A 503 33.07 -4.77 14.90
C ILE A 503 33.87 -4.00 13.84
N LYS A 504 34.14 -2.70 14.05
CA LYS A 504 35.02 -1.92 13.16
C LYS A 504 36.43 -2.49 13.08
N GLN A 505 36.98 -2.98 14.20
CA GLN A 505 38.27 -3.64 14.20
C GLN A 505 38.23 -4.94 13.37
N ILE A 506 37.23 -5.80 13.58
CA ILE A 506 37.04 -7.04 12.81
C ILE A 506 36.95 -6.73 11.31
N GLN A 507 36.13 -5.76 10.93
CA GLN A 507 36.00 -5.30 9.54
C GLN A 507 37.35 -4.86 8.94
N SER A 508 38.21 -4.21 9.72
CA SER A 508 39.53 -3.78 9.24
C SER A 508 40.45 -4.97 8.91
N GLU A 509 40.24 -6.13 9.52
CA GLU A 509 41.11 -7.31 9.42
C GLU A 509 40.62 -8.35 8.39
N THR A 510 39.32 -8.35 8.04
CA THR A 510 38.73 -9.32 7.10
C THR A 510 37.96 -8.67 5.93
N THR A 511 37.42 -9.47 5.00
CA THR A 511 36.51 -9.01 3.95
C THR A 511 35.29 -8.36 4.58
N SER A 512 35.02 -7.10 4.26
CA SER A 512 33.95 -6.32 4.86
C SER A 512 33.61 -5.09 4.04
N GLY A 513 32.47 -4.47 4.38
CA GLY A 513 32.03 -3.25 3.75
C GLY A 513 30.63 -2.86 4.21
N LEU A 514 29.90 -2.20 3.32
CA LEU A 514 28.50 -1.86 3.53
C LEU A 514 27.58 -2.78 2.71
N MET A 515 26.45 -3.14 3.29
CA MET A 515 25.38 -3.84 2.59
C MET A 515 24.28 -2.83 2.25
N LYS A 516 23.85 -2.83 0.99
CA LYS A 516 22.63 -2.13 0.57
C LYS A 516 21.40 -2.95 0.92
N SER A 517 20.68 -2.50 1.93
CA SER A 517 19.37 -3.02 2.34
C SER A 517 18.27 -2.60 1.37
N ASP A 518 17.27 -3.46 1.20
CA ASP A 518 16.02 -3.13 0.49
C ASP A 518 14.91 -2.65 1.46
N GLY A 519 15.22 -2.58 2.77
CA GLY A 519 14.29 -2.19 3.84
C GLY A 519 14.80 -1.04 4.72
N TYR A 520 13.88 -0.43 5.47
CA TYR A 520 14.19 0.58 6.49
C TYR A 520 13.22 0.41 7.67
N GLY A 521 13.74 0.15 8.87
CA GLY A 521 12.93 -0.17 10.06
C GLY A 521 12.12 -1.47 9.95
N GLY A 522 12.44 -2.32 8.98
CA GLY A 522 11.79 -3.59 8.69
C GLY A 522 12.29 -4.21 7.38
N GLY A 523 11.81 -5.41 7.09
CA GLY A 523 12.11 -6.12 5.84
C GLY A 523 13.05 -7.32 6.02
N THR A 524 13.41 -7.68 7.25
CA THR A 524 14.31 -8.76 7.66
C THR A 524 14.23 -10.02 6.78
N ALA A 525 13.03 -10.57 6.59
CA ALA A 525 12.82 -11.79 5.79
C ALA A 525 13.21 -11.66 4.30
N ASN A 526 13.24 -10.45 3.75
CA ASN A 526 13.68 -10.22 2.37
C ASN A 526 15.20 -10.28 2.26
N MET A 527 15.93 -9.65 3.18
CA MET A 527 17.39 -9.78 3.23
C MET A 527 17.76 -11.24 3.51
N GLU A 528 17.09 -11.89 4.47
CA GLU A 528 17.25 -13.31 4.78
C GLU A 528 17.07 -14.19 3.52
N PHE A 529 16.00 -13.99 2.75
CA PHE A 529 15.78 -14.65 1.46
C PHE A 529 16.94 -14.42 0.49
N GLN A 530 17.38 -13.18 0.33
CA GLN A 530 18.45 -12.82 -0.59
C GLN A 530 19.77 -13.48 -0.19
N THR A 531 20.11 -13.48 1.10
CA THR A 531 21.35 -14.10 1.61
C THR A 531 21.37 -15.61 1.41
N LEU A 532 20.23 -16.29 1.56
CA LEU A 532 20.18 -17.74 1.35
C LEU A 532 20.22 -18.08 -0.14
N THR A 533 19.44 -17.38 -0.96
CA THR A 533 19.17 -17.79 -2.35
C THR A 533 20.10 -17.17 -3.38
N GLY A 534 20.66 -16.00 -3.09
CA GLY A 534 21.35 -15.14 -4.06
C GLY A 534 20.43 -14.50 -5.10
N LEU A 535 19.09 -14.56 -4.92
CA LEU A 535 18.13 -13.94 -5.82
C LEU A 535 17.76 -12.53 -5.31
N PRO A 536 18.13 -11.46 -6.02
CA PRO A 536 17.96 -10.09 -5.53
C PRO A 536 16.51 -9.59 -5.56
N MET A 537 16.16 -8.75 -4.59
CA MET A 537 14.86 -8.10 -4.48
C MET A 537 14.61 -7.12 -5.62
N TYR A 538 15.65 -6.41 -6.08
CA TYR A 538 15.56 -5.40 -7.14
C TYR A 538 15.10 -5.93 -8.52
N ASN A 539 15.03 -7.25 -8.71
CA ASN A 539 14.50 -7.86 -9.93
C ASN A 539 13.00 -8.17 -9.86
N PHE A 540 12.42 -8.22 -8.65
CA PHE A 540 11.00 -8.42 -8.44
C PHE A 540 10.21 -7.12 -8.65
N ASN A 541 8.88 -7.23 -8.66
CA ASN A 541 7.98 -6.11 -8.79
C ASN A 541 7.98 -5.27 -7.50
N ASP A 542 8.02 -3.94 -7.64
CA ASP A 542 8.02 -2.97 -6.52
C ASP A 542 6.78 -3.07 -5.58
N MET A 543 5.79 -3.89 -5.93
CA MET A 543 4.61 -4.16 -5.09
C MET A 543 4.69 -5.45 -4.28
N ILE A 544 5.77 -6.24 -4.40
CA ILE A 544 6.07 -7.36 -3.51
C ILE A 544 6.63 -6.80 -2.22
N SER A 545 6.06 -7.21 -1.09
CA SER A 545 6.46 -6.75 0.24
C SER A 545 7.30 -7.80 0.98
N VAL A 546 6.87 -9.06 0.98
CA VAL A 546 7.53 -10.15 1.70
C VAL A 546 7.73 -11.37 0.81
N LEU A 547 8.98 -11.61 0.42
CA LEU A 547 9.37 -12.69 -0.52
C LEU A 547 8.99 -14.09 0.02
N TYR A 548 9.05 -14.30 1.33
CA TYR A 548 8.69 -15.58 1.95
C TYR A 548 7.20 -15.94 1.85
N THR A 549 6.32 -14.95 1.85
CA THR A 549 4.86 -15.19 1.79
C THR A 549 4.29 -15.01 0.39
N GLU A 550 4.98 -14.24 -0.47
CA GLU A 550 4.47 -13.90 -1.80
C GLU A 550 5.18 -14.68 -2.93
N VAL A 551 6.47 -15.04 -2.79
CA VAL A 551 7.25 -15.67 -3.88
C VAL A 551 7.59 -17.13 -3.58
N ILE A 552 8.17 -17.42 -2.40
CA ILE A 552 8.59 -18.78 -2.01
C ILE A 552 7.48 -19.84 -2.17
N PRO A 553 6.19 -19.59 -1.81
CA PRO A 553 5.16 -20.61 -1.87
C PRO A 553 5.03 -21.24 -3.27
N ASP A 554 5.16 -20.43 -4.32
CA ASP A 554 4.97 -20.84 -5.72
C ASP A 554 6.25 -21.37 -6.39
N MET A 555 7.43 -21.15 -5.79
CA MET A 555 8.70 -21.70 -6.29
C MET A 555 8.71 -23.24 -6.20
N THR A 556 8.96 -23.93 -7.30
CA THR A 556 9.07 -25.41 -7.30
C THR A 556 10.39 -25.89 -6.70
N TYR A 557 11.46 -25.11 -6.86
CA TYR A 557 12.77 -25.36 -6.29
C TYR A 557 13.36 -24.03 -5.83
N ILE A 558 14.00 -24.01 -4.66
CA ILE A 558 14.62 -22.83 -4.08
C ILE A 558 16.13 -23.07 -4.08
N PRO A 559 16.91 -22.35 -4.91
CA PRO A 559 18.36 -22.41 -4.78
C PRO A 559 18.73 -21.82 -3.42
N SER A 560 19.65 -22.46 -2.71
CA SER A 560 20.13 -21.99 -1.41
C SER A 560 21.59 -22.37 -1.22
N ILE A 561 22.39 -21.50 -0.59
CA ILE A 561 23.78 -21.81 -0.21
C ILE A 561 23.82 -22.97 0.79
N SER A 562 22.77 -23.11 1.61
CA SER A 562 22.62 -24.25 2.53
C SER A 562 22.50 -25.61 1.80
N ASN A 563 22.23 -25.63 0.49
CA ASN A 563 22.17 -26.88 -0.27
C ASN A 563 23.53 -27.57 -0.42
N ALA A 564 24.65 -26.89 -0.11
CA ALA A 564 25.97 -27.50 -0.04
C ALA A 564 26.15 -28.47 1.14
N PHE A 565 25.25 -28.46 2.11
CA PHE A 565 25.36 -29.20 3.37
C PHE A 565 24.29 -30.30 3.47
N ASP A 566 24.56 -31.39 4.18
CA ASP A 566 23.52 -32.42 4.42
C ASP A 566 22.33 -31.80 5.17
N PRO A 567 21.07 -32.13 4.82
CA PRO A 567 19.89 -31.66 5.54
C PRO A 567 20.01 -31.75 7.08
N GLN A 568 20.56 -32.85 7.62
CA GLN A 568 20.74 -33.08 9.06
C GLN A 568 21.68 -32.07 9.73
N ASN A 569 22.55 -31.41 8.96
CA ASN A 569 23.53 -30.46 9.44
C ASN A 569 23.13 -29.00 9.17
N ARG A 570 21.87 -28.76 8.79
CA ARG A 570 21.32 -27.41 8.54
C ARG A 570 20.46 -26.99 9.72
N ILE A 571 20.86 -25.92 10.39
CA ILE A 571 20.26 -25.45 11.63
C ILE A 571 19.82 -24.00 11.47
N VAL A 572 18.61 -23.68 11.95
CA VAL A 572 18.11 -22.31 12.04
C VAL A 572 18.05 -21.91 13.51
N ILE A 573 18.45 -20.68 13.83
CA ILE A 573 18.33 -20.13 15.18
C ILE A 573 17.68 -18.75 15.11
N HIS A 574 16.53 -18.59 15.76
CA HIS A 574 15.87 -17.30 15.90
C HIS A 574 15.07 -17.29 17.22
N LEU A 575 15.55 -16.53 18.20
CA LEU A 575 14.94 -16.47 19.54
C LEU A 575 13.67 -15.60 19.55
N SER A 576 12.67 -16.03 18.77
CA SER A 576 11.33 -15.47 18.65
C SER A 576 10.40 -16.59 18.13
N ASP A 577 9.13 -16.30 17.85
CA ASP A 577 8.23 -17.28 17.23
C ASP A 577 8.72 -17.68 15.82
N ALA A 578 8.89 -18.98 15.59
CA ALA A 578 9.34 -19.55 14.32
C ALA A 578 8.32 -19.41 13.18
N THR A 579 7.05 -19.09 13.47
CA THR A 579 6.00 -18.91 12.47
C THR A 579 6.00 -17.51 11.85
N HIS A 580 6.67 -16.53 12.48
CA HIS A 580 6.84 -15.18 11.93
C HIS A 580 7.43 -15.24 10.51
N TYR A 581 6.89 -14.42 9.60
CA TYR A 581 7.23 -14.40 8.18
C TYR A 581 7.09 -15.75 7.44
N ALA A 582 6.32 -16.70 8.00
CA ALA A 582 6.22 -18.07 7.52
C ALA A 582 7.57 -18.83 7.50
N ARG A 583 8.53 -18.44 8.34
CA ARG A 583 9.87 -19.04 8.40
C ARG A 583 9.83 -20.55 8.58
N ASN A 584 9.00 -21.05 9.50
CA ASN A 584 8.83 -22.49 9.72
C ASN A 584 8.56 -23.25 8.40
N SER A 585 7.70 -22.71 7.55
CA SER A 585 7.30 -23.30 6.27
C SER A 585 8.43 -23.18 5.23
N VAL A 586 9.12 -22.03 5.20
CA VAL A 586 10.26 -21.77 4.30
C VAL A 586 11.42 -22.71 4.62
N TYR A 587 11.83 -22.80 5.89
CA TYR A 587 12.94 -23.64 6.33
C TYR A 587 12.63 -25.13 6.22
N THR A 588 11.38 -25.55 6.44
CA THR A 588 10.92 -26.91 6.11
C THR A 588 11.09 -27.21 4.62
N LYS A 589 10.72 -26.27 3.74
CA LYS A 589 10.87 -26.43 2.28
C LYS A 589 12.33 -26.45 1.84
N LEU A 590 13.21 -25.75 2.55
CA LEU A 590 14.68 -25.78 2.39
C LEU A 590 15.35 -26.99 3.07
N LYS A 591 14.58 -27.85 3.75
CA LYS A 591 15.03 -29.07 4.43
C LYS A 591 16.08 -28.79 5.52
N PHE A 592 15.87 -27.75 6.31
CA PHE A 592 16.60 -27.59 7.57
C PHE A 592 16.08 -28.63 8.57
N ASP A 593 17.00 -29.24 9.32
CA ASP A 593 16.67 -30.29 10.29
C ASP A 593 16.14 -29.70 11.59
N GLU A 594 16.83 -28.69 12.11
CA GLU A 594 16.47 -28.00 13.33
C GLU A 594 16.12 -26.54 13.09
N PHE A 595 15.10 -26.07 13.81
CA PHE A 595 14.81 -24.66 13.97
C PHE A 595 14.67 -24.35 15.46
N ILE A 596 15.70 -23.76 16.06
CA ILE A 596 15.76 -23.39 17.47
C ILE A 596 15.09 -22.02 17.66
N ALA A 597 14.03 -21.99 18.47
CA ALA A 597 13.19 -20.81 18.66
C ALA A 597 12.64 -20.71 20.09
N THR A 598 12.05 -19.57 20.47
CA THR A 598 11.37 -19.45 21.77
C THR A 598 9.95 -20.02 21.74
N SER A 599 9.32 -20.05 20.56
CA SER A 599 8.00 -20.64 20.31
C SER A 599 7.83 -21.01 18.83
N GLY A 600 6.75 -21.74 18.50
CA GLY A 600 6.41 -22.05 17.12
C GLY A 600 7.26 -23.15 16.45
N SER A 601 8.17 -23.77 17.20
CA SER A 601 9.04 -24.87 16.75
C SER A 601 9.06 -26.02 17.77
N ASP A 602 9.44 -27.21 17.32
CA ASP A 602 9.65 -28.39 18.16
C ASP A 602 10.99 -28.31 18.94
N ASN A 603 11.94 -27.49 18.48
CA ASN A 603 13.23 -27.27 19.13
C ASN A 603 13.20 -25.92 19.87
N ILE A 604 13.06 -25.97 21.19
CA ILE A 604 13.03 -24.76 22.03
C ILE A 604 14.46 -24.40 22.47
N ALA A 605 14.80 -23.11 22.39
CA ALA A 605 16.09 -22.58 22.81
C ALA A 605 16.39 -22.87 24.29
N GLU A 606 17.63 -23.25 24.57
CA GLU A 606 18.09 -23.53 25.94
C GLU A 606 18.31 -22.22 26.72
N GLU A 607 18.91 -21.23 26.06
CA GLU A 607 19.18 -19.89 26.59
C GLU A 607 18.37 -18.83 25.82
N ALA A 608 17.65 -17.97 26.55
CA ALA A 608 16.84 -16.89 25.97
C ALA A 608 16.76 -15.68 26.92
N ASN A 609 17.89 -15.32 27.53
CA ASN A 609 17.96 -14.20 28.47
C ASN A 609 17.71 -12.88 27.73
N LEU A 610 16.84 -12.04 28.30
CA LEU A 610 16.46 -10.76 27.69
C LEU A 610 17.52 -9.68 27.93
N LEU A 611 17.76 -8.86 26.92
CA LEU A 611 18.48 -7.59 27.04
C LEU A 611 17.67 -6.50 26.32
N GLY A 612 17.16 -5.54 27.09
CA GLY A 612 16.12 -4.64 26.58
C GLY A 612 14.76 -5.36 26.51
N ALA A 613 14.08 -5.26 25.37
CA ALA A 613 12.76 -5.86 25.17
C ALA A 613 12.81 -7.32 24.68
N TYR A 614 13.94 -7.78 24.15
CA TYR A 614 14.06 -9.03 23.39
C TYR A 614 15.23 -9.90 23.87
N PRO A 615 15.29 -11.19 23.48
CA PRO A 615 16.43 -12.05 23.78
C PRO A 615 17.75 -11.48 23.27
N SER A 616 18.78 -11.60 24.10
CA SER A 616 20.10 -11.04 23.87
C SER A 616 20.84 -11.72 22.70
N ASP A 617 21.74 -10.98 22.08
CA ASP A 617 22.63 -11.51 21.04
C ASP A 617 23.57 -12.56 21.64
N SER A 618 24.04 -12.37 22.90
CA SER A 618 24.79 -13.40 23.63
C SER A 618 24.03 -14.71 23.76
N SER A 619 22.74 -14.69 24.14
CA SER A 619 21.93 -15.92 24.17
C SER A 619 21.80 -16.57 22.80
N THR A 620 21.72 -15.77 21.73
CA THR A 620 21.70 -16.32 20.37
C THR A 620 23.03 -17.01 20.04
N TYR A 621 24.17 -16.39 20.38
CA TYR A 621 25.50 -16.97 20.17
C TYR A 621 25.73 -18.23 21.01
N ASP A 622 25.26 -18.26 22.26
CA ASP A 622 25.35 -19.45 23.12
C ASP A 622 24.62 -20.65 22.52
N ASN A 623 23.44 -20.43 21.92
CA ASN A 623 22.70 -21.50 21.22
C ASN A 623 23.45 -21.98 19.95
N ILE A 624 24.18 -21.11 19.25
CA ILE A 624 25.05 -21.53 18.13
C ILE A 624 26.16 -22.43 18.66
N LEU A 625 26.88 -21.97 19.69
CA LEU A 625 28.03 -22.67 20.27
C LEU A 625 27.64 -24.05 20.83
N ALA A 626 26.47 -24.14 21.49
CA ALA A 626 25.93 -25.40 21.99
C ALA A 626 25.63 -26.42 20.88
N LYS A 627 25.40 -25.95 19.65
CA LYS A 627 25.03 -26.79 18.49
C LYS A 627 26.18 -27.08 17.53
N ILE A 628 27.32 -26.40 17.67
CA ILE A 628 28.50 -26.69 16.85
C ILE A 628 29.02 -28.09 17.20
N ASP A 629 29.11 -28.95 16.19
CA ASP A 629 29.78 -30.24 16.25
C ASP A 629 30.99 -30.23 15.31
N SER A 630 32.19 -30.21 15.90
CA SER A 630 33.46 -30.24 15.16
C SER A 630 33.62 -31.43 14.19
N SER A 631 32.89 -32.53 14.43
CA SER A 631 32.90 -33.70 13.56
C SER A 631 32.04 -33.56 12.29
N GLN A 632 31.16 -32.55 12.24
CA GLN A 632 30.22 -32.31 11.14
C GLN A 632 30.58 -31.04 10.36
N ASN A 633 30.06 -30.93 9.14
CA ASN A 633 30.08 -29.70 8.33
C ASN A 633 28.67 -29.12 8.38
N GLN A 634 28.49 -28.02 9.12
CA GLN A 634 27.18 -27.49 9.44
C GLN A 634 26.90 -26.16 8.72
N PHE A 635 25.64 -25.88 8.46
CA PHE A 635 25.17 -24.58 8.01
C PHE A 635 24.18 -24.01 9.00
N PHE A 636 24.47 -22.81 9.51
CA PHE A 636 23.59 -22.08 10.42
C PHE A 636 22.97 -20.88 9.70
N SER A 637 21.65 -20.75 9.78
CA SER A 637 20.91 -19.53 9.44
C SER A 637 20.41 -18.89 10.73
N VAL A 638 21.00 -17.77 11.12
CA VAL A 638 20.79 -17.15 12.44
C VAL A 638 20.22 -15.75 12.29
N MET A 639 19.17 -15.45 13.05
CA MET A 639 18.54 -14.13 13.10
C MET A 639 18.41 -13.68 14.55
N THR A 640 19.13 -12.63 14.93
CA THR A 640 19.05 -12.09 16.29
C THR A 640 17.79 -11.25 16.51
N MET A 641 17.50 -10.85 17.76
CA MET A 641 16.32 -10.04 18.10
C MET A 641 16.62 -8.87 19.05
N GLN A 642 17.79 -8.83 19.69
CA GLN A 642 18.12 -7.89 20.77
C GLN A 642 17.84 -6.42 20.40
N ASN A 643 18.23 -6.05 19.18
CA ASN A 643 18.18 -4.67 18.69
C ASN A 643 16.87 -4.35 17.94
N HIS A 644 15.87 -5.24 17.96
CA HIS A 644 14.56 -4.96 17.40
C HIS A 644 13.82 -3.87 18.21
N GLY A 645 13.02 -3.04 17.55
CA GLY A 645 12.20 -2.02 18.23
C GLY A 645 10.95 -2.63 18.90
N PRO A 646 10.44 -2.07 20.02
CA PRO A 646 10.80 -0.78 20.63
C PRO A 646 12.06 -0.84 21.53
N TRP A 647 12.90 0.20 21.44
CA TRP A 647 14.10 0.35 22.27
C TRP A 647 13.78 1.02 23.61
N ILE A 648 13.39 0.19 24.58
CA ILE A 648 13.04 0.63 25.94
C ILE A 648 14.27 1.06 26.76
N PRO A 649 14.11 1.94 27.76
CA PRO A 649 15.21 2.38 28.62
C PRO A 649 15.99 1.23 29.26
N THR A 650 17.31 1.31 29.20
CA THR A 650 18.22 0.37 29.87
C THR A 650 19.19 1.13 30.78
N ASP A 651 19.45 0.60 31.98
CA ASP A 651 20.45 1.13 32.93
C ASP A 651 21.85 0.55 32.66
N LEU A 652 22.07 0.02 31.46
CA LEU A 652 23.19 -0.85 31.13
C LEU A 652 24.49 -0.09 30.81
N SER A 653 24.39 1.15 30.32
CA SER A 653 25.55 1.91 29.86
C SER A 653 25.31 3.42 30.00
N ASP A 654 26.38 4.16 30.27
CA ASP A 654 26.39 5.63 30.33
C ASP A 654 26.42 6.29 28.94
N ILE A 655 26.38 5.51 27.87
CA ILE A 655 26.30 6.02 26.50
C ILE A 655 25.01 6.81 26.32
N THR A 656 25.14 7.97 25.68
CA THR A 656 24.04 8.86 25.30
C THR A 656 24.16 9.19 23.82
N ALA A 657 23.02 9.31 23.15
CA ALA A 657 22.96 9.67 21.75
C ALA A 657 21.90 10.73 21.50
N SER A 658 22.17 11.66 20.60
CA SER A 658 21.24 12.74 20.29
C SER A 658 21.36 13.24 18.87
N SER A 659 20.27 13.77 18.33
CA SER A 659 20.23 14.53 17.08
C SER A 659 19.21 15.66 17.20
N ASP A 660 19.56 16.83 16.66
CA ASP A 660 18.68 18.00 16.58
C ASP A 660 17.49 17.78 15.63
N SER A 661 17.58 16.77 14.75
CA SER A 661 16.51 16.41 13.82
C SER A 661 15.45 15.48 14.43
N LEU A 662 15.64 15.03 15.67
CA LEU A 662 14.78 14.10 16.38
C LEU A 662 14.01 14.80 17.51
N SER A 663 12.79 14.32 17.77
CA SER A 663 12.02 14.66 18.97
C SER A 663 12.67 14.09 20.24
N ALA A 664 12.17 14.48 21.41
CA ALA A 664 12.69 13.96 22.69
C ALA A 664 12.52 12.43 22.83
N GLU A 665 11.37 11.90 22.39
CA GLU A 665 11.06 10.46 22.42
C GLU A 665 11.92 9.67 21.43
N GLU A 666 12.17 10.22 20.23
CA GLU A 666 13.07 9.61 19.24
C GLU A 666 14.52 9.65 19.70
N ASN A 667 14.97 10.72 20.37
CA ASN A 667 16.30 10.80 20.98
C ASN A 667 16.49 9.80 22.13
N GLU A 668 15.45 9.56 22.93
CA GLU A 668 15.46 8.52 23.95
C GLU A 668 15.60 7.12 23.31
N SER A 669 14.83 6.85 22.27
CA SER A 669 14.93 5.61 21.48
C SER A 669 16.33 5.43 20.87
N LEU A 670 16.91 6.49 20.30
CA LEU A 670 18.27 6.50 19.75
C LEU A 670 19.31 6.20 20.82
N THR A 671 19.18 6.78 22.02
CA THR A 671 20.08 6.50 23.15
C THR A 671 20.01 5.04 23.56
N ASN A 672 18.81 4.47 23.69
CA ASN A 672 18.65 3.07 24.09
C ASN A 672 19.16 2.11 23.02
N TYR A 673 18.92 2.40 21.74
CA TYR A 673 19.48 1.66 20.62
C TYR A 673 21.02 1.68 20.62
N ALA A 674 21.64 2.86 20.81
CA ALA A 674 23.09 3.01 20.90
C ALA A 674 23.69 2.20 22.05
N ARG A 675 23.00 2.13 23.20
CA ARG A 675 23.41 1.27 24.33
C ARG A 675 23.37 -0.20 23.95
N LEU A 676 22.27 -0.69 23.36
CA LEU A 676 22.15 -2.09 22.97
C LEU A 676 23.19 -2.50 21.91
N LEU A 677 23.50 -1.63 20.94
CA LEU A 677 24.59 -1.86 19.97
C LEU A 677 25.95 -2.09 20.66
N SER A 678 26.26 -1.36 21.73
CA SER A 678 27.53 -1.56 22.45
C SER A 678 27.65 -2.94 23.11
N TYR A 679 26.52 -3.56 23.45
CA TYR A 679 26.47 -4.94 23.92
C TYR A 679 26.61 -5.93 22.76
N THR A 680 25.91 -5.70 21.64
CA THR A 680 26.13 -6.49 20.41
C THR A 680 27.60 -6.50 20.01
N ASP A 681 28.25 -5.34 19.97
CA ASP A 681 29.68 -5.20 19.64
C ASP A 681 30.57 -6.11 20.51
N SER A 682 30.36 -6.08 21.82
CA SER A 682 31.12 -6.88 22.78
C SER A 682 30.81 -8.37 22.68
N SER A 683 29.54 -8.74 22.57
CA SER A 683 29.11 -10.14 22.45
C SER A 683 29.56 -10.76 21.12
N THR A 684 29.56 -10.01 20.02
CA THR A 684 30.07 -10.49 18.73
C THR A 684 31.56 -10.78 18.80
N ALA A 685 32.36 -9.89 19.41
CA ALA A 685 33.79 -10.09 19.56
C ALA A 685 34.12 -11.32 20.42
N GLU A 686 33.42 -11.49 21.54
CA GLU A 686 33.55 -12.67 22.41
C GLU A 686 33.16 -13.96 21.67
N PHE A 687 32.06 -13.94 20.92
CA PHE A 687 31.62 -15.08 20.12
C PHE A 687 32.67 -15.51 19.10
N LEU A 688 33.23 -14.58 18.31
CA LEU A 688 34.29 -14.91 17.35
C LEU A 688 35.56 -15.42 18.04
N GLN A 689 35.90 -14.88 19.21
CA GLN A 689 37.02 -15.39 20.02
C GLN A 689 36.80 -16.85 20.46
N GLN A 690 35.57 -17.23 20.82
CA GLN A 690 35.24 -18.61 21.16
C GLN A 690 35.31 -19.53 19.93
N LEU A 691 34.81 -19.09 18.77
CA LEU A 691 34.93 -19.83 17.50
C LEU A 691 36.38 -20.06 17.09
N GLN A 692 37.28 -19.12 17.40
CA GLN A 692 38.72 -19.25 17.15
C GLN A 692 39.35 -20.45 17.89
N GLY A 693 38.76 -20.85 19.02
CA GLY A 693 39.23 -21.99 19.82
C GLY A 693 38.73 -23.37 19.36
N ILE A 694 37.86 -23.44 18.35
CA ILE A 694 37.27 -24.68 17.88
C ILE A 694 38.15 -25.29 16.76
N ASP A 695 38.54 -26.56 16.91
CA ASP A 695 39.31 -27.31 15.91
C ASP A 695 38.44 -27.74 14.72
N LYS A 696 37.94 -26.75 13.98
CA LYS A 696 37.10 -26.88 12.78
C LYS A 696 37.23 -25.61 11.94
N LYS A 697 37.31 -25.71 10.61
CA LYS A 697 37.18 -24.54 9.74
C LYS A 697 35.77 -23.96 9.85
N ILE A 698 35.66 -22.74 10.35
CA ILE A 698 34.39 -22.02 10.53
C ILE A 698 34.50 -20.67 9.82
N THR A 699 33.45 -20.32 9.07
CA THR A 699 33.29 -19.01 8.43
C THR A 699 31.94 -18.39 8.81
N VAL A 700 31.97 -17.13 9.24
CA VAL A 700 30.81 -16.34 9.65
C VAL A 700 30.55 -15.25 8.62
N VAL A 701 29.34 -15.19 8.07
CA VAL A 701 28.84 -14.04 7.31
C VAL A 701 27.93 -13.26 8.24
N PHE A 702 28.40 -12.11 8.71
CA PHE A 702 27.68 -11.25 9.64
C PHE A 702 27.22 -9.99 8.92
N TYR A 703 25.95 -9.63 9.07
CA TYR A 703 25.40 -8.44 8.43
C TYR A 703 24.24 -7.84 9.22
N GLY A 704 24.13 -6.52 9.21
CA GLY A 704 22.91 -5.82 9.59
C GLY A 704 21.87 -5.88 8.47
N ASP A 705 20.61 -6.15 8.78
CA ASP A 705 19.56 -6.27 7.76
C ASP A 705 19.05 -4.91 7.27
N HIS A 706 18.74 -3.98 8.17
CA HIS A 706 18.34 -2.60 7.85
C HIS A 706 18.70 -1.60 8.95
N LEU A 707 18.66 -0.30 8.65
CA LEU A 707 18.72 0.73 9.70
C LEU A 707 17.47 0.66 10.60
N PRO A 708 17.56 1.06 11.88
CA PRO A 708 16.40 1.14 12.77
C PRO A 708 15.44 2.25 12.32
N GLY A 709 14.14 2.04 12.51
CA GLY A 709 13.07 2.99 12.15
C GLY A 709 12.98 4.24 13.03
N ILE A 710 14.11 4.80 13.47
CA ILE A 710 14.20 5.96 14.37
C ILE A 710 14.39 7.27 13.60
N TYR A 711 15.16 7.22 12.50
CA TYR A 711 15.62 8.42 11.82
C TYR A 711 14.58 8.92 10.79
N PRO A 712 14.27 10.23 10.76
CA PRO A 712 13.41 10.78 9.73
C PRO A 712 14.16 10.85 8.41
N LYS A 713 13.45 10.74 7.27
CA LYS A 713 14.05 10.88 5.92
C LYS A 713 14.85 12.19 5.74
N THR A 714 14.48 13.24 6.48
CA THR A 714 15.18 14.54 6.47
C THR A 714 16.62 14.44 6.98
N ALA A 715 16.95 13.47 7.84
CA ALA A 715 18.32 13.22 8.28
C ALA A 715 19.24 12.79 7.12
N PHE A 716 18.67 12.16 6.09
CA PHE A 716 19.40 11.66 4.92
C PHE A 716 19.26 12.54 3.68
N LYS A 717 18.77 13.77 3.81
CA LYS A 717 18.44 14.63 2.65
C LYS A 717 19.61 14.81 1.68
N ASP A 718 20.83 14.93 2.20
CA ASP A 718 22.04 15.18 1.39
C ASP A 718 22.64 13.89 0.81
N SER A 719 22.27 12.72 1.34
CA SER A 719 22.67 11.39 0.85
C SER A 719 21.54 10.37 1.11
N PRO A 720 20.46 10.38 0.30
CA PRO A 720 19.30 9.53 0.54
C PRO A 720 19.61 8.03 0.53
N GLU A 721 20.63 7.62 -0.23
CA GLU A 721 21.10 6.24 -0.29
C GLU A 721 21.66 5.72 1.04
N SER A 722 22.23 6.60 1.88
CA SER A 722 22.80 6.21 3.17
C SER A 722 21.76 5.69 4.17
N GLN A 723 20.48 6.00 3.96
CA GLN A 723 19.37 5.44 4.72
C GLN A 723 19.28 3.90 4.65
N TYR A 724 19.90 3.30 3.63
CA TYR A 724 19.78 1.89 3.30
C TYR A 724 21.13 1.15 3.37
N LEU A 725 22.13 1.69 4.09
CA LEU A 725 23.47 1.12 4.16
C LEU A 725 23.79 0.59 5.57
N THR A 726 23.77 -0.73 5.72
CA THR A 726 24.16 -1.44 6.94
C THR A 726 25.59 -1.97 6.87
N ASP A 727 26.11 -2.46 7.98
CA ASP A 727 27.45 -3.03 8.09
C ASP A 727 27.44 -4.53 7.79
N TYR A 728 28.51 -5.04 7.17
CA TYR A 728 28.75 -6.47 7.09
C TYR A 728 30.24 -6.82 7.21
N PHE A 729 30.52 -8.09 7.51
CA PHE A 729 31.83 -8.71 7.35
C PHE A 729 31.70 -10.22 7.11
N ILE A 730 32.71 -10.80 6.46
CA ILE A 730 32.91 -12.25 6.34
C ILE A 730 34.20 -12.59 7.09
N TRP A 731 34.09 -13.36 8.17
CA TRP A 731 35.22 -13.71 9.04
C TRP A 731 35.41 -15.22 9.05
N SER A 732 36.67 -15.66 9.06
CA SER A 732 37.03 -17.08 9.16
C SER A 732 38.00 -17.29 10.32
N ASN A 733 37.86 -18.41 11.05
CA ASN A 733 38.80 -18.78 12.12
C ASN A 733 40.12 -19.40 11.60
N HIS A 734 40.32 -19.35 10.29
CA HIS A 734 41.44 -19.91 9.54
C HIS A 734 41.85 -18.91 8.46
N ASP A 735 43.05 -19.07 7.90
CA ASP A 735 43.61 -18.11 6.97
C ASP A 735 42.77 -17.99 5.69
N THR A 736 42.33 -16.77 5.39
CA THR A 736 41.63 -16.38 4.16
C THR A 736 42.22 -15.10 3.59
N VAL A 737 41.86 -14.78 2.34
CA VAL A 737 42.27 -13.53 1.71
C VAL A 737 41.18 -12.48 1.95
N LYS A 738 41.59 -11.31 2.42
CA LYS A 738 40.72 -10.13 2.48
C LYS A 738 40.47 -9.61 1.06
N ASP A 739 39.26 -9.83 0.57
CA ASP A 739 38.74 -9.27 -0.67
C ASP A 739 38.21 -7.85 -0.44
N ASP A 740 38.24 -7.01 -1.49
CA ASP A 740 37.80 -5.62 -1.45
C ASP A 740 36.41 -5.45 -2.10
N TYR A 741 35.37 -5.53 -1.27
CA TYR A 741 33.98 -5.33 -1.66
C TYR A 741 33.34 -4.23 -0.77
N PRO A 742 33.57 -2.93 -1.07
CA PRO A 742 33.16 -1.86 -0.18
C PRO A 742 31.63 -1.68 -0.08
N LEU A 743 30.88 -2.17 -1.08
CA LEU A 743 29.43 -2.09 -1.13
C LEU A 743 28.86 -3.30 -1.88
N VAL A 744 27.96 -4.05 -1.25
CA VAL A 744 27.28 -5.22 -1.84
C VAL A 744 25.78 -5.19 -1.57
N ASN A 745 25.00 -6.02 -2.24
CA ASN A 745 23.63 -6.32 -1.85
C ASN A 745 23.60 -7.61 -1.02
N SER A 746 22.57 -7.77 -0.18
CA SER A 746 22.37 -9.02 0.58
C SER A 746 22.36 -10.29 -0.31
N SER A 747 21.97 -10.19 -1.58
CA SER A 747 22.00 -11.32 -2.53
C SER A 747 23.41 -11.74 -2.96
N ASP A 748 24.43 -10.93 -2.70
CA ASP A 748 25.79 -11.22 -3.14
C ASP A 748 26.56 -12.09 -2.14
N PHE A 749 26.11 -12.16 -0.88
CA PHE A 749 26.84 -12.86 0.18
C PHE A 749 27.16 -14.33 -0.12
N PRO A 750 26.31 -15.14 -0.79
CA PRO A 750 26.73 -16.47 -1.20
C PRO A 750 27.94 -16.47 -2.14
N ALA A 751 27.99 -15.56 -3.11
CA ALA A 751 29.11 -15.46 -4.03
C ALA A 751 30.35 -14.92 -3.33
N GLU A 752 30.18 -13.94 -2.43
CA GLU A 752 31.26 -13.34 -1.66
C GLU A 752 31.85 -14.31 -0.61
N LEU A 753 31.02 -15.14 0.04
CA LEU A 753 31.46 -16.23 0.91
C LEU A 753 32.34 -17.21 0.15
N LEU A 754 31.88 -17.66 -1.01
CA LEU A 754 32.64 -18.57 -1.85
C LEU A 754 33.93 -17.87 -2.31
N ALA A 755 33.87 -16.57 -2.61
CA ALA A 755 35.01 -15.74 -2.95
C ALA A 755 36.09 -15.77 -1.85
N HIS A 756 35.71 -15.36 -0.64
CA HIS A 756 36.55 -15.22 0.55
C HIS A 756 37.21 -16.54 0.97
N THR A 757 36.46 -17.65 0.92
CA THR A 757 36.93 -18.98 1.34
C THR A 757 37.70 -19.74 0.27
N ASN A 758 37.96 -19.12 -0.89
CA ASN A 758 38.54 -19.79 -2.07
C ASN A 758 37.79 -21.06 -2.50
N SER A 759 36.48 -21.12 -2.24
CA SER A 759 35.65 -22.29 -2.48
C SER A 759 35.22 -22.41 -3.95
N ARG A 760 35.08 -23.65 -4.42
CA ARG A 760 34.52 -23.99 -5.73
C ARG A 760 33.08 -23.52 -5.87
N VAL A 761 32.69 -23.19 -7.09
CA VAL A 761 31.37 -22.69 -7.46
C VAL A 761 30.63 -23.67 -8.36
N SER A 762 29.31 -23.79 -8.18
CA SER A 762 28.43 -24.39 -9.18
C SER A 762 28.19 -23.42 -10.35
N PRO A 763 27.57 -23.86 -11.47
CA PRO A 763 27.16 -22.95 -12.54
C PRO A 763 26.27 -21.79 -12.05
N TYR A 764 25.37 -22.04 -11.10
CA TYR A 764 24.55 -21.00 -10.48
C TYR A 764 25.42 -19.97 -9.74
N TYR A 765 26.35 -20.41 -8.90
CA TYR A 765 27.22 -19.49 -8.16
C TYR A 765 28.28 -18.82 -9.05
N ALA A 766 28.63 -19.40 -10.20
CA ALA A 766 29.44 -18.72 -11.22
C ALA A 766 28.67 -17.53 -11.84
N LEU A 767 27.36 -17.67 -12.07
CA LEU A 767 26.50 -16.55 -12.46
C LEU A 767 26.47 -15.48 -11.36
N LEU A 768 26.25 -15.86 -10.10
CA LEU A 768 26.23 -14.90 -8.98
C LEU A 768 27.59 -14.21 -8.76
N THR A 769 28.71 -14.92 -8.98
CA THR A 769 30.06 -14.34 -8.94
C THR A 769 30.24 -13.26 -10.01
N GLU A 770 29.73 -13.48 -11.22
CA GLU A 770 29.73 -12.45 -12.27
C GLU A 770 28.83 -11.26 -11.90
N VAL A 771 27.71 -11.50 -11.20
CA VAL A 771 26.83 -10.44 -10.73
C VAL A 771 27.56 -9.57 -9.71
N LEU A 772 28.13 -10.17 -8.66
CA LEU A 772 28.95 -9.49 -7.66
C LEU A 772 30.02 -8.61 -8.32
N ASN A 773 30.77 -9.18 -9.26
CA ASN A 773 31.90 -8.47 -9.86
C ASN A 773 31.50 -7.38 -10.88
N LYS A 774 30.40 -7.57 -11.64
CA LYS A 774 30.11 -6.75 -12.83
C LYS A 774 28.75 -6.04 -12.82
N ALA A 775 27.81 -6.49 -12.00
CA ALA A 775 26.40 -6.09 -12.11
C ALA A 775 25.70 -5.75 -10.80
N SER A 776 26.39 -5.82 -9.66
CA SER A 776 25.80 -5.50 -8.36
C SER A 776 25.67 -3.98 -8.10
N VAL A 777 25.18 -3.62 -6.92
CA VAL A 777 24.70 -2.31 -6.49
C VAL A 777 25.77 -1.24 -6.35
N ASP A 778 27.04 -1.61 -6.24
CA ASP A 778 28.17 -0.66 -6.24
C ASP A 778 28.40 -0.04 -7.63
N LYS A 779 27.91 -0.69 -8.68
CA LYS A 779 28.02 -0.20 -10.05
C LYS A 779 26.90 0.80 -10.36
N SER A 780 27.18 2.09 -10.15
CA SER A 780 26.23 3.20 -10.46
C SER A 780 25.70 3.18 -11.90
N LYS A 781 26.50 2.68 -12.87
CA LYS A 781 26.08 2.41 -14.25
C LYS A 781 26.72 1.13 -14.75
N LEU A 782 25.88 0.20 -15.21
CA LEU A 782 26.34 -1.04 -15.83
C LEU A 782 26.93 -0.80 -17.23
N ASP A 783 28.11 -1.35 -17.47
CA ASP A 783 28.74 -1.43 -18.79
C ASP A 783 28.01 -2.46 -19.69
N SER A 784 28.58 -2.76 -20.87
CA SER A 784 27.94 -3.72 -21.79
C SER A 784 27.87 -5.14 -21.25
N ASP A 785 28.82 -5.55 -20.41
CA ASP A 785 28.90 -6.92 -19.90
C ASP A 785 28.09 -7.07 -18.62
N GLY A 786 28.16 -6.10 -17.70
CA GLY A 786 27.27 -6.00 -16.54
C GLY A 786 25.79 -6.00 -16.95
N LYS A 787 25.42 -5.30 -18.03
CA LYS A 787 24.05 -5.35 -18.57
C LYS A 787 23.63 -6.73 -19.10
N LYS A 788 24.58 -7.53 -19.61
CA LYS A 788 24.28 -8.91 -20.05
C LYS A 788 24.11 -9.80 -18.82
N VAL A 789 25.04 -9.74 -17.87
CA VAL A 789 25.00 -10.52 -16.62
C VAL A 789 23.71 -10.24 -15.83
N ALA A 790 23.32 -8.97 -15.68
CA ALA A 790 22.06 -8.60 -15.03
C ALA A 790 20.83 -9.20 -15.73
N LYS A 791 20.83 -9.26 -17.08
CA LYS A 791 19.75 -9.89 -17.85
C LYS A 791 19.75 -11.41 -17.71
N ASP A 792 20.93 -12.02 -17.67
CA ASP A 792 21.08 -13.45 -17.48
C ASP A 792 20.53 -13.86 -16.10
N LEU A 793 20.89 -13.13 -15.05
CA LEU A 793 20.32 -13.31 -13.71
C LEU A 793 18.79 -13.15 -13.72
N LYS A 794 18.28 -12.06 -14.30
CA LYS A 794 16.83 -11.82 -14.38
C LYS A 794 16.11 -12.95 -15.13
N MET A 795 16.75 -13.55 -16.14
CA MET A 795 16.21 -14.69 -16.89
C MET A 795 16.12 -15.96 -16.04
N ILE A 796 17.17 -16.29 -15.28
CA ILE A 796 17.20 -17.44 -14.37
C ILE A 796 16.24 -17.24 -13.20
N GLN A 797 16.24 -16.05 -12.58
CA GLN A 797 15.32 -15.70 -11.50
C GLN A 797 13.86 -15.81 -11.95
N TYR A 798 13.53 -15.28 -13.14
CA TYR A 798 12.19 -15.45 -13.72
C TYR A 798 11.85 -16.93 -13.94
N ASP A 799 12.77 -17.74 -14.45
CA ASP A 799 12.53 -19.16 -14.71
C ASP A 799 12.24 -19.97 -13.43
N LEU A 800 12.87 -19.58 -12.31
CA LEU A 800 12.75 -20.23 -11.01
C LEU A 800 11.49 -19.84 -10.22
N THR A 801 10.96 -18.64 -10.44
CA THR A 801 9.80 -18.12 -9.70
C THR A 801 8.50 -18.25 -10.50
N GLU A 802 8.38 -17.51 -11.60
CA GLU A 802 7.15 -17.35 -12.38
C GLU A 802 7.14 -18.14 -13.71
N GLY A 803 8.30 -18.63 -14.12
CA GLY A 803 8.54 -19.23 -15.41
C GLY A 803 8.03 -20.66 -15.53
N LYS A 804 8.72 -21.44 -16.36
CA LYS A 804 8.44 -22.85 -16.64
C LYS A 804 9.44 -23.79 -15.99
N GLY A 805 10.40 -23.27 -15.20
CA GLY A 805 11.45 -24.07 -14.57
C GLY A 805 12.26 -24.87 -15.59
N TYR A 806 12.60 -24.28 -16.73
CA TYR A 806 13.41 -24.97 -17.74
C TYR A 806 14.80 -25.34 -17.22
N ILE A 807 15.38 -24.50 -16.36
CA ILE A 807 16.70 -24.72 -15.74
C ILE A 807 16.71 -25.97 -14.86
N LEU A 808 15.56 -26.34 -14.29
CA LEU A 808 15.41 -27.54 -13.45
C LEU A 808 15.61 -28.86 -14.21
N LYS A 809 15.68 -28.82 -15.54
CA LYS A 809 16.09 -29.98 -16.36
C LYS A 809 17.60 -30.23 -16.33
N HIS A 810 18.39 -29.27 -15.84
CA HIS A 810 19.84 -29.32 -15.68
C HIS A 810 20.16 -29.27 -14.19
N SER A 811 19.99 -30.38 -13.45
CA SER A 811 20.15 -30.40 -11.99
C SER A 811 21.56 -29.97 -11.55
N ASP A 812 22.56 -30.33 -12.36
CA ASP A 812 23.97 -29.97 -12.20
C ASP A 812 24.24 -28.46 -12.29
N PHE A 813 23.25 -27.64 -12.67
CA PHE A 813 23.37 -26.18 -12.59
C PHE A 813 23.50 -25.68 -11.14
N PHE A 814 22.95 -26.41 -10.17
CA PHE A 814 22.95 -26.01 -8.75
C PHE A 814 23.89 -26.85 -7.88
N GLU A 815 24.40 -27.98 -8.40
CA GLU A 815 25.24 -28.91 -7.65
C GLU A 815 26.66 -28.34 -7.44
N PHE A 816 27.16 -28.43 -6.22
CA PHE A 816 28.57 -28.16 -5.92
C PHE A 816 29.40 -29.38 -6.33
N GLU A 817 30.44 -29.18 -7.14
CA GLU A 817 31.34 -30.24 -7.63
C GLU A 817 32.42 -30.64 -6.63
#